data_AF-A0A258SSK2-F1
#
_entry.id   AF-A0A258SSK2-F1
#
_cell.length_a   1.000
_cell.length_b   1.000
_cell.length_c   1.000
_cell.angle_alpha   90.00
_cell.angle_beta   90.00
_cell.angle_gamma   90.00
#
_symmetry.space_group_name_H-M   'P 1'
#
loop_
_entity.id
_entity.type
_entity.pdbx_description
1 polymer ?
#
loop_
_entity_poly.entity_id
_entity_poly.type
_entity_poly.pdbx_seq_one_letter_code
_entity_poly.pdbx_strand_id
1 'polypeptide(L)'
;MSRPIARAAILAGFLIAVLVAGLSAPGFAAPASDPAVQAAREKVDATRSSLDSIEGALSVEGLRADDLDELRNRLDPVRRDLGARTDALVPRLANAKTRAQELGEPPAAGAPPEDPSVTADRESMQSLIAELDAVIKQNRALLVRADQLSDRLSSRRRSLFTGQLFDRSMSILDPSLWTGAASGLGGEGRSLRFLANDWLAFALQRQGGPVLAAITAGALAIFGLVFAGGLFLRRKFACPPPAEGTSYSRLRSAREAVKMGVFNALTTPVAVIAAFAFLAGFDITPPRAADVIHGLLVAVFIQSIGLAVSRAVLAPGQAWRRLPPLSDYSASLGYRYFSWMVWTLSIAAFLNSIHRALFAPVALTVATSAVMALLIGLFISRLLVVLAREGDEETAAGEAQTGGVPWVRFLMWLVLAGLAGALVAGYIGLAAFAAARIVVATTVIAGLYVLNALIEAFFGSLTPEATHARQISRTLGLRQERLDLLGTLIAALLKLMLLAIGLLVIAGSWGTSTADVMDTIERASFGVRIGATTITLSNVIYAVALLMSGIFIARTIQRWVSTKFLPRTGLEPSLQSSIATIVGYIGTIVALMVAMGEIGLNLENIALVAGALSVGIGFGLQSIVSNFVSGLILLAERPIRVGDTINVKGEEGYVRRISVR
;
A
#
# COMPACT_ATOMS: atom_id res chain seq x y z
N MET A 1 -24.97 86.73 -33.27
CA MET A 1 -24.05 87.21 -32.20
C MET A 1 -24.66 86.77 -30.88
N SER A 2 -24.02 86.10 -29.92
CA SER A 2 -22.61 85.95 -29.61
C SER A 2 -22.36 84.52 -29.10
N ARG A 3 -21.55 83.77 -29.85
CA ARG A 3 -20.96 82.48 -29.41
C ARG A 3 -19.53 82.74 -28.89
N PRO A 4 -19.32 83.11 -27.60
CA PRO A 4 -17.99 82.97 -27.02
C PRO A 4 -17.94 82.08 -25.76
N ILE A 5 -19.06 81.83 -25.07
CA ILE A 5 -19.01 81.14 -23.76
C ILE A 5 -18.90 79.62 -23.91
N ALA A 6 -19.50 79.03 -24.95
CA ALA A 6 -19.42 77.58 -25.19
C ALA A 6 -18.03 77.11 -25.69
N ARG A 7 -17.22 78.00 -26.28
CA ARG A 7 -15.88 77.64 -26.77
C ARG A 7 -14.82 77.66 -25.66
N ALA A 8 -14.99 78.48 -24.63
CA ALA A 8 -14.09 78.52 -23.49
C ALA A 8 -14.19 77.27 -22.59
N ALA A 9 -15.41 76.72 -22.41
CA ALA A 9 -15.61 75.49 -21.64
C ALA A 9 -15.05 74.24 -22.33
N ILE A 10 -15.12 74.17 -23.67
CA ILE A 10 -14.58 73.05 -24.44
C ILE A 10 -13.04 73.11 -24.51
N LEU A 11 -12.44 74.30 -24.59
CA LEU A 11 -10.98 74.46 -24.53
C LEU A 11 -10.41 74.20 -23.13
N ALA A 12 -11.12 74.56 -22.06
CA ALA A 12 -10.73 74.21 -20.69
C ALA A 12 -10.84 72.69 -20.42
N GLY A 13 -11.87 72.03 -20.95
CA GLY A 13 -12.01 70.57 -20.89
C GLY A 13 -10.91 69.83 -21.68
N PHE A 14 -10.49 70.37 -22.83
CA PHE A 14 -9.42 69.77 -23.64
C PHE A 14 -8.03 69.99 -23.04
N LEU A 15 -7.77 71.14 -22.41
CA LEU A 15 -6.51 71.42 -21.72
C LEU A 15 -6.34 70.59 -20.43
N ILE A 16 -7.43 70.27 -19.72
CA ILE A 16 -7.38 69.36 -18.56
C ILE A 16 -7.20 67.90 -19.01
N ALA A 17 -7.82 67.50 -20.13
CA ALA A 17 -7.61 66.16 -20.70
C ALA A 17 -6.17 65.96 -21.24
N VAL A 18 -5.55 67.00 -21.80
CA VAL A 18 -4.14 66.94 -22.27
C VAL A 18 -3.15 67.03 -21.10
N LEU A 19 -3.46 67.74 -20.00
CA LEU A 19 -2.61 67.73 -18.80
C LEU A 19 -2.67 66.39 -18.03
N VAL A 20 -3.81 65.68 -18.07
CA VAL A 20 -3.94 64.34 -17.48
C VAL A 20 -3.32 63.26 -18.38
N ALA A 21 -3.33 63.43 -19.70
CA ALA A 21 -2.65 62.53 -20.64
C ALA A 21 -1.12 62.75 -20.71
N GLY A 22 -0.61 63.91 -20.28
CA GLY A 22 0.82 64.24 -20.27
C GLY A 22 1.61 63.75 -19.03
N LEU A 23 0.93 63.19 -18.03
CA LEU A 23 1.55 62.68 -16.79
C LEU A 23 1.77 61.17 -16.79
N SER A 24 1.35 60.46 -17.84
CA SER A 24 1.78 59.08 -18.08
C SER A 24 3.06 59.07 -18.91
N ALA A 25 4.17 59.42 -18.26
CA ALA A 25 5.44 58.78 -18.61
C ALA A 25 5.22 57.25 -18.56
N PRO A 26 5.91 56.43 -19.36
CA PRO A 26 5.97 55.00 -19.10
C PRO A 26 6.67 54.83 -17.76
N GLY A 27 5.91 54.92 -16.68
CA GLY A 27 6.30 54.39 -15.39
C GLY A 27 6.56 52.93 -15.66
N PHE A 28 7.80 52.51 -15.39
CA PHE A 28 8.17 51.11 -15.31
C PHE A 28 7.09 50.40 -14.48
N ALA A 29 6.17 49.73 -15.16
CA ALA A 29 5.20 48.88 -14.50
C ALA A 29 6.04 47.83 -13.78
N ALA A 30 5.85 47.72 -12.46
CA ALA A 30 6.42 46.64 -11.68
C ALA A 30 6.17 45.33 -12.45
N PRO A 31 7.17 44.44 -12.59
CA PRO A 31 6.99 43.22 -13.37
C PRO A 31 5.76 42.49 -12.84
N ALA A 32 4.79 42.23 -13.72
CA ALA A 32 3.61 41.49 -13.35
C ALA A 32 4.05 40.13 -12.78
N SER A 33 3.78 39.91 -11.49
CA SER A 33 4.15 38.66 -10.81
C SER A 33 3.54 37.48 -11.56
N ASP A 34 4.32 36.41 -11.73
CA ASP A 34 3.90 35.21 -12.46
C ASP A 34 2.55 34.71 -11.90
N PRO A 35 1.52 34.51 -12.74
CA PRO A 35 0.19 34.07 -12.31
C PRO A 35 0.24 32.74 -11.54
N ALA A 36 1.23 31.88 -11.80
CA ALA A 36 1.42 30.65 -11.04
C ALA A 36 1.88 30.91 -9.60
N VAL A 37 2.69 31.96 -9.38
CA VAL A 37 3.18 32.37 -8.06
C VAL A 37 2.07 33.04 -7.25
N GLN A 38 1.25 33.89 -7.89
CA GLN A 38 0.07 34.47 -7.24
C GLN A 38 -0.93 33.40 -6.78
N ALA A 39 -1.29 32.47 -7.68
CA ALA A 39 -2.18 31.36 -7.34
C ALA A 39 -1.61 30.48 -6.21
N ALA A 40 -0.29 30.32 -6.14
CA ALA A 40 0.36 29.60 -5.06
C ALA A 40 0.30 30.35 -3.72
N ARG A 41 0.41 31.69 -3.72
CA ARG A 41 0.29 32.53 -2.51
C ARG A 41 -1.12 32.51 -1.92
N GLU A 42 -2.16 32.69 -2.73
CA GLU A 42 -3.55 32.63 -2.24
C GLU A 42 -3.86 31.29 -1.56
N LYS A 43 -3.30 30.23 -2.15
CA LYS A 43 -3.37 28.86 -1.65
C LYS A 43 -2.64 28.65 -0.32
N VAL A 44 -1.54 29.36 -0.07
CA VAL A 44 -0.82 29.34 1.22
C VAL A 44 -1.72 29.87 2.34
N ASP A 45 -2.39 31.01 2.12
CA ASP A 45 -3.23 31.63 3.14
C ASP A 45 -4.49 30.81 3.45
N ALA A 46 -5.14 30.28 2.40
CA ALA A 46 -6.26 29.32 2.58
C ALA A 46 -5.83 28.08 3.38
N THR A 47 -4.62 27.58 3.12
CA THR A 47 -4.07 26.42 3.84
C THR A 47 -3.78 26.75 5.30
N ARG A 48 -3.19 27.92 5.58
CA ARG A 48 -2.95 28.39 6.94
C ARG A 48 -4.25 28.44 7.74
N SER A 49 -5.29 29.05 7.20
CA SER A 49 -6.61 29.12 7.84
C SER A 49 -7.22 27.74 8.12
N SER A 50 -7.09 26.80 7.18
CA SER A 50 -7.53 25.42 7.39
C SER A 50 -6.80 24.75 8.55
N LEU A 51 -5.47 24.87 8.61
CA LEU A 51 -4.67 24.35 9.72
C LEU A 51 -5.01 25.01 11.06
N ASP A 52 -5.26 26.31 11.08
CA ASP A 52 -5.70 27.03 12.28
C ASP A 52 -7.05 26.51 12.79
N SER A 53 -8.00 26.24 11.89
CA SER A 53 -9.30 25.67 12.26
C SER A 53 -9.19 24.25 12.83
N ILE A 54 -8.27 23.44 12.29
CA ILE A 54 -8.03 22.07 12.75
C ILE A 54 -7.34 22.10 14.12
N GLU A 55 -6.34 22.98 14.31
CA GLU A 55 -5.68 23.15 15.60
C GLU A 55 -6.64 23.65 16.68
N GLY A 56 -7.50 24.62 16.34
CA GLY A 56 -8.56 25.10 17.23
C GLY A 56 -9.52 23.99 17.64
N ALA A 57 -10.00 23.19 16.69
CA ALA A 57 -10.87 22.06 17.00
C ALA A 57 -10.17 20.96 17.81
N LEU A 58 -8.88 20.71 17.56
CA LEU A 58 -8.08 19.74 18.33
C LEU A 58 -7.83 20.19 19.79
N SER A 59 -7.89 21.49 20.06
CA SER A 59 -7.73 22.04 21.41
C SER A 59 -8.94 21.84 22.33
N VAL A 60 -10.09 21.43 21.77
CA VAL A 60 -11.31 21.15 22.53
C VAL A 60 -11.11 19.94 23.44
N GLU A 61 -11.44 20.07 24.72
CA GLU A 61 -11.42 18.95 25.66
C GLU A 61 -12.62 18.00 25.45
N GLY A 62 -12.42 16.72 25.71
CA GLY A 62 -13.49 15.71 25.61
C GLY A 62 -13.82 15.21 24.20
N LEU A 63 -12.97 15.49 23.20
CA LEU A 63 -13.09 14.92 21.85
C LEU A 63 -13.18 13.39 21.88
N ARG A 64 -14.14 12.83 21.14
CA ARG A 64 -14.32 11.38 20.94
C ARG A 64 -13.42 10.88 19.83
N ALA A 65 -13.32 9.55 19.71
CA ALA A 65 -12.53 8.92 18.64
C ALA A 65 -13.01 9.37 17.24
N ASP A 66 -14.33 9.45 17.04
CA ASP A 66 -14.93 9.86 15.75
C ASP A 66 -14.59 11.32 15.41
N ASP A 67 -14.59 12.22 16.40
CA ASP A 67 -14.22 13.64 16.21
C ASP A 67 -12.75 13.77 15.76
N LEU A 68 -11.86 12.95 16.33
CA LEU A 68 -10.45 12.92 15.94
C LEU A 68 -10.26 12.35 14.53
N ASP A 69 -11.04 11.35 14.14
CA ASP A 69 -10.99 10.81 12.78
C ASP A 69 -11.56 11.82 11.76
N GLU A 70 -12.56 12.63 12.11
CA GLU A 70 -13.04 13.73 11.28
C GLU A 70 -11.95 14.80 11.07
N LEU A 71 -11.28 15.23 12.15
CA LEU A 71 -10.16 16.18 12.06
C LEU A 71 -9.03 15.66 11.17
N ARG A 72 -8.76 14.36 11.24
CA ARG A 72 -7.79 13.70 10.36
C ARG A 72 -8.21 13.76 8.90
N ASN A 73 -9.46 13.41 8.61
CA ASN A 73 -10.00 13.40 7.25
C ASN A 73 -9.95 14.80 6.61
N ARG A 74 -9.97 15.86 7.43
CA ARG A 74 -9.74 17.25 7.01
C ARG A 74 -8.26 17.61 6.83
N LEU A 75 -7.37 17.07 7.68
CA LEU A 75 -5.93 17.35 7.66
C LEU A 75 -5.18 16.64 6.53
N ASP A 76 -5.48 15.36 6.28
CA ASP A 76 -4.73 14.52 5.33
C ASP A 76 -4.75 15.08 3.89
N PRO A 77 -5.87 15.57 3.34
CA PRO A 77 -5.89 16.21 2.02
C PRO A 77 -5.04 17.48 1.97
N VAL A 78 -5.05 18.29 3.02
CA VAL A 78 -4.28 19.54 3.12
C VAL A 78 -2.78 19.24 3.09
N ARG A 79 -2.34 18.22 3.85
CA ARG A 79 -0.94 17.78 3.89
C ARG A 79 -0.45 17.28 2.53
N ARG A 80 -1.25 16.45 1.86
CA ARG A 80 -0.93 15.91 0.51
C ARG A 80 -0.84 17.01 -0.54
N ASP A 81 -1.79 17.95 -0.51
CA ASP A 81 -1.82 19.09 -1.43
C ASP A 81 -0.66 20.07 -1.20
N LEU A 82 -0.24 20.32 0.05
CA LEU A 82 0.97 21.09 0.38
C LEU A 82 2.24 20.45 -0.18
N GLY A 83 2.40 19.13 0.00
CA GLY A 83 3.53 18.39 -0.55
C GLY A 83 3.60 18.50 -2.08
N ALA A 84 2.50 18.16 -2.75
CA ALA A 84 2.41 18.20 -4.21
C ALA A 84 2.70 19.60 -4.79
N ARG A 85 2.19 20.67 -4.15
CA ARG A 85 2.48 22.05 -4.56
C ARG A 85 3.95 22.42 -4.37
N THR A 86 4.55 22.01 -3.26
CA THR A 86 5.97 22.26 -2.98
C THR A 86 6.84 21.60 -4.03
N ASP A 87 6.58 20.32 -4.31
CA ASP A 87 7.37 19.53 -5.26
C ASP A 87 7.22 20.04 -6.69
N ALA A 88 6.06 20.60 -7.06
CA ALA A 88 5.86 21.24 -8.36
C ALA A 88 6.64 22.55 -8.55
N LEU A 89 6.94 23.28 -7.46
CA LEU A 89 7.66 24.55 -7.52
C LEU A 89 9.19 24.39 -7.47
N VAL A 90 9.70 23.33 -6.83
CA VAL A 90 11.14 23.04 -6.74
C VAL A 90 11.86 23.02 -8.10
N PRO A 91 11.39 22.31 -9.14
CA PRO A 91 12.06 22.31 -10.45
C PRO A 91 11.96 23.67 -11.14
N ARG A 92 10.89 24.45 -10.91
CA ARG A 92 10.77 25.81 -11.45
C ARG A 92 11.80 26.76 -10.84
N LEU A 93 12.01 26.67 -9.52
CA LEU A 93 13.07 27.41 -8.84
C LEU A 93 14.45 27.02 -9.37
N ALA A 94 14.70 25.72 -9.60
CA ALA A 94 15.95 25.25 -10.17
C ALA A 94 16.19 25.83 -11.57
N ASN A 95 15.20 25.76 -12.46
CA ASN A 95 15.29 26.32 -13.81
C ASN A 95 15.50 27.85 -13.81
N ALA A 96 14.81 28.57 -12.92
CA ALA A 96 14.99 30.02 -12.78
C ALA A 96 16.41 30.36 -12.31
N LYS A 97 16.97 29.59 -11.37
CA LYS A 97 18.37 29.74 -10.93
C LYS A 97 19.37 29.46 -12.05
N THR A 98 19.17 28.40 -12.84
CA THR A 98 20.03 28.10 -13.99
C THR A 98 19.99 29.24 -15.01
N ARG A 99 18.80 29.76 -15.35
CA ARG A 99 18.65 30.86 -16.29
C ARG A 99 19.25 32.18 -15.78
N ALA A 100 19.16 32.44 -14.48
CA ALA A 100 19.83 33.58 -13.86
C ALA A 100 21.36 33.43 -13.89
N GLN A 101 21.90 32.21 -13.78
CA GLN A 101 23.33 31.96 -13.91
C GLN A 101 23.82 32.14 -15.36
N GLU A 102 23.02 31.77 -16.35
CA GLU A 102 23.33 31.99 -17.79
C GLU A 102 23.41 33.48 -18.14
N LEU A 103 22.66 34.35 -17.45
CA LEU A 103 22.68 35.80 -17.63
C LEU A 103 23.91 36.50 -16.99
N GLY A 104 24.75 35.77 -16.25
CA GLY A 104 26.00 36.28 -15.67
C GLY A 104 25.83 37.27 -14.51
N GLU A 105 26.94 37.55 -13.82
CA GLU A 105 27.02 38.55 -12.75
C GLU A 105 26.98 39.98 -13.32
N PRO A 106 26.48 40.97 -12.55
CA PRO A 106 26.49 42.36 -12.99
C PRO A 106 27.92 42.83 -13.28
N PRO A 107 28.10 43.70 -14.30
CA PRO A 107 29.42 44.19 -14.68
C PRO A 107 30.14 44.87 -13.50
N ALA A 108 31.44 44.58 -13.36
CA ALA A 108 32.27 45.17 -12.32
C ALA A 108 32.29 46.71 -12.43
N ALA A 109 32.41 47.40 -11.29
CA ALA A 109 32.41 48.87 -11.24
C ALA A 109 33.50 49.46 -12.16
N GLY A 110 33.08 50.07 -13.28
CA GLY A 110 33.97 50.68 -14.28
C GLY A 110 33.98 50.02 -15.67
N ALA A 111 33.24 48.93 -15.89
CA ALA A 111 33.06 48.30 -17.21
C ALA A 111 32.02 49.03 -18.09
N PRO A 112 32.04 48.88 -19.44
CA PRO A 112 31.05 49.50 -20.31
C PRO A 112 29.61 49.07 -19.93
N PRO A 113 28.61 49.97 -20.04
CA PRO A 113 27.25 49.69 -19.63
C PRO A 113 26.68 48.52 -20.44
N GLU A 114 26.18 47.52 -19.72
CA GLU A 114 25.52 46.34 -20.29
C GLU A 114 24.19 46.74 -20.95
N ASP A 115 23.71 45.92 -21.89
CA ASP A 115 22.44 46.16 -22.55
C ASP A 115 21.30 46.27 -21.49
N PRO A 116 20.48 47.34 -21.53
CA PRO A 116 19.39 47.54 -20.57
C PRO A 116 18.41 46.36 -20.50
N SER A 117 18.25 45.60 -21.58
CA SER A 117 17.39 44.42 -21.62
C SER A 117 17.92 43.26 -20.77
N VAL A 118 19.24 43.04 -20.77
CA VAL A 118 19.88 41.97 -19.96
C VAL A 118 19.82 42.30 -18.48
N THR A 119 19.98 43.58 -18.13
CA THR A 119 19.82 44.04 -16.74
C THR A 119 18.37 43.85 -16.26
N ALA A 120 17.39 44.24 -17.08
CA ALA A 120 15.97 44.04 -16.76
C ALA A 120 15.59 42.55 -16.65
N ASP A 121 16.11 41.70 -17.54
CA ASP A 121 15.89 40.26 -17.50
C ASP A 121 16.50 39.62 -16.24
N ARG A 122 17.71 40.05 -15.84
CA ARG A 122 18.38 39.60 -14.61
C ARG A 122 17.57 39.98 -13.37
N GLU A 123 17.10 41.22 -13.27
CA GLU A 123 16.24 41.68 -12.17
C GLU A 123 14.92 40.91 -12.13
N SER A 124 14.31 40.64 -13.29
CA SER A 124 13.08 39.84 -13.38
C SER A 124 13.30 38.40 -12.88
N MET A 125 14.40 37.75 -13.25
CA MET A 125 14.72 36.38 -12.80
C MET A 125 15.06 36.35 -11.32
N GLN A 126 15.80 37.33 -10.79
CA GLN A 126 16.08 37.43 -9.36
C GLN A 126 14.81 37.64 -8.55
N SER A 127 13.87 38.46 -9.04
CA SER A 127 12.56 38.63 -8.41
C SER A 127 11.79 37.31 -8.37
N LEU A 128 11.69 36.59 -9.49
CA LEU A 128 11.00 35.30 -9.58
C LEU A 128 11.62 34.24 -8.65
N ILE A 129 12.95 34.18 -8.57
CA ILE A 129 13.67 33.29 -7.65
C ILE A 129 13.29 33.61 -6.20
N ALA A 130 13.30 34.89 -5.81
CA ALA A 130 12.94 35.31 -4.47
C ALA A 130 11.48 34.95 -4.13
N GLU A 131 10.55 35.15 -5.08
CA GLU A 131 9.15 34.81 -4.87
C GLU A 131 8.91 33.30 -4.75
N LEU A 132 9.50 32.50 -5.64
CA LEU A 132 9.40 31.03 -5.61
C LEU A 132 10.02 30.46 -4.34
N ASP A 133 11.20 30.94 -3.94
CA ASP A 133 11.88 30.51 -2.72
C ASP A 133 11.07 30.87 -1.47
N ALA A 134 10.46 32.05 -1.43
CA ALA A 134 9.58 32.47 -0.34
C ALA A 134 8.34 31.56 -0.21
N VAL A 135 7.65 31.27 -1.33
CA VAL A 135 6.48 30.38 -1.34
C VAL A 135 6.86 28.95 -0.95
N ILE A 136 7.97 28.42 -1.46
CA ILE A 136 8.47 27.09 -1.10
C ILE A 136 8.79 27.02 0.40
N LYS A 137 9.45 28.04 0.97
CA LYS A 137 9.74 28.11 2.41
C LYS A 137 8.46 28.15 3.24
N GLN A 138 7.47 28.95 2.84
CA GLN A 138 6.16 29.01 3.50
C GLN A 138 5.43 27.67 3.44
N ASN A 139 5.36 27.04 2.27
CA ASN A 139 4.75 25.71 2.12
C ASN A 139 5.45 24.66 2.99
N ARG A 140 6.79 24.65 3.04
CA ARG A 140 7.55 23.74 3.90
C ARG A 140 7.25 23.97 5.39
N ALA A 141 7.15 25.24 5.82
CA ALA A 141 6.79 25.56 7.20
C ALA A 141 5.37 25.09 7.53
N LEU A 142 4.41 25.29 6.63
CA LEU A 142 3.04 24.79 6.80
C LEU A 142 2.96 23.26 6.77
N LEU A 143 3.79 22.59 5.96
CA LEU A 143 3.87 21.13 5.92
C LEU A 143 4.38 20.58 7.24
N VAL A 144 5.45 21.16 7.80
CA VAL A 144 5.96 20.81 9.14
C VAL A 144 4.88 21.01 10.20
N ARG A 145 4.10 22.10 10.13
CA ARG A 145 2.98 22.33 11.05
C ARG A 145 1.87 21.29 10.88
N ALA A 146 1.52 20.93 9.65
CA ALA A 146 0.54 19.89 9.36
C ALA A 146 1.01 18.51 9.89
N ASP A 147 2.30 18.20 9.76
CA ASP A 147 2.91 16.99 10.33
C ASP A 147 2.81 16.97 11.86
N GLN A 148 3.13 18.09 12.52
CA GLN A 148 2.98 18.21 13.98
C GLN A 148 1.53 18.02 14.45
N LEU A 149 0.55 18.57 13.72
CA LEU A 149 -0.87 18.37 14.01
C LEU A 149 -1.27 16.90 13.82
N SER A 150 -0.76 16.25 12.77
CA SER A 150 -0.98 14.82 12.51
C SER A 150 -0.43 13.94 13.64
N ASP A 151 0.76 14.26 14.14
CA ASP A 151 1.39 13.57 15.26
C ASP A 151 0.61 13.78 16.56
N ARG A 152 0.18 15.02 16.86
CA ARG A 152 -0.68 15.31 18.02
C ARG A 152 -1.99 14.54 17.96
N LEU A 153 -2.66 14.55 16.81
CA LEU A 153 -3.91 13.83 16.59
C LEU A 153 -3.75 12.33 16.80
N SER A 154 -2.69 11.75 16.23
CA SER A 154 -2.34 10.34 16.38
C SER A 154 -2.03 9.98 17.83
N SER A 155 -1.31 10.84 18.55
CA SER A 155 -1.00 10.64 19.97
C SER A 155 -2.26 10.70 20.84
N ARG A 156 -3.17 11.65 20.59
CA ARG A 156 -4.44 11.80 21.31
C ARG A 156 -5.33 10.57 21.09
N ARG A 157 -5.46 10.12 19.83
CA ARG A 157 -6.26 8.93 19.51
C ARG A 157 -5.68 7.66 20.13
N ARG A 158 -4.35 7.50 20.11
CA ARG A 158 -3.67 6.39 20.78
C ARG A 158 -3.91 6.42 22.28
N SER A 159 -3.85 7.59 22.91
CA SER A 159 -4.11 7.73 24.35
C SER A 159 -5.56 7.38 24.72
N LEU A 160 -6.54 7.81 23.93
CA LEU A 160 -7.95 7.44 24.13
C LEU A 160 -8.16 5.93 23.95
N PHE A 161 -7.56 5.35 22.92
CA PHE A 161 -7.64 3.91 22.68
C PHE A 161 -7.00 3.10 23.81
N THR A 162 -5.78 3.44 24.23
CA THR A 162 -5.11 2.77 25.35
C THR A 162 -5.88 2.97 26.66
N GLY A 163 -6.40 4.17 26.90
CA GLY A 163 -7.27 4.46 28.03
C GLY A 163 -8.48 3.54 28.06
N GLN A 164 -9.24 3.47 26.95
CA GLN A 164 -10.42 2.60 26.86
C GLN A 164 -10.11 1.11 26.98
N LEU A 165 -8.95 0.65 26.50
CA LEU A 165 -8.58 -0.76 26.51
C LEU A 165 -8.20 -1.24 27.92
N PHE A 166 -7.50 -0.41 28.69
CA PHE A 166 -7.01 -0.71 30.03
C PHE A 166 -7.82 -0.02 31.14
N ASP A 167 -8.96 0.60 30.81
CA ASP A 167 -9.84 1.14 31.84
C ASP A 167 -10.45 -0.02 32.63
N ARG A 168 -10.39 0.09 33.97
CA ARG A 168 -10.91 -0.96 34.84
C ARG A 168 -12.41 -0.75 35.01
N SER A 169 -13.18 -1.47 34.21
CA SER A 169 -14.62 -1.56 34.36
C SER A 169 -15.04 -2.53 35.48
N MET A 170 -16.35 -2.63 35.74
CA MET A 170 -16.92 -3.62 36.66
C MET A 170 -16.53 -5.05 36.23
N SER A 171 -16.22 -5.93 37.18
CA SER A 171 -15.93 -7.34 36.88
C SER A 171 -17.19 -8.06 36.38
N ILE A 172 -17.02 -9.09 35.55
CA ILE A 172 -18.13 -9.98 35.17
C ILE A 172 -18.75 -10.71 36.38
N LEU A 173 -17.99 -10.83 37.48
CA LEU A 173 -18.43 -11.43 38.74
C LEU A 173 -19.19 -10.44 39.64
N ASP A 174 -19.21 -9.16 39.29
CA ASP A 174 -19.89 -8.14 40.07
C ASP A 174 -21.40 -8.13 39.74
N PRO A 175 -22.30 -8.42 40.72
CA PRO A 175 -23.75 -8.39 40.48
C PRO A 175 -24.26 -7.03 40.02
N SER A 176 -23.60 -5.93 40.42
CA SER A 176 -24.02 -4.56 40.11
C SER A 176 -23.97 -4.26 38.61
N LEU A 177 -23.01 -4.85 37.88
CA LEU A 177 -22.91 -4.78 36.43
C LEU A 177 -24.18 -5.30 35.77
N TRP A 178 -24.63 -6.47 36.20
CA TRP A 178 -25.77 -7.17 35.61
C TRP A 178 -27.09 -6.50 35.97
N THR A 179 -27.27 -6.04 37.22
CA THR A 179 -28.45 -5.26 37.61
C THR A 179 -28.49 -3.91 36.88
N GLY A 180 -27.32 -3.26 36.72
CA GLY A 180 -27.18 -2.03 35.95
C GLY A 180 -27.54 -2.23 34.48
N ALA A 181 -27.01 -3.27 33.84
CA ALA A 181 -27.34 -3.63 32.47
C ALA A 181 -28.83 -3.98 32.29
N ALA A 182 -29.42 -4.75 33.20
CA ALA A 182 -30.84 -5.09 33.16
C ALA A 182 -31.74 -3.83 33.25
N SER A 183 -31.40 -2.89 34.12
CA SER A 183 -32.10 -1.60 34.20
C SER A 183 -31.89 -0.75 32.93
N GLY A 184 -30.67 -0.78 32.37
CA GLY A 184 -30.30 -0.10 31.14
C GLY A 184 -31.09 -0.60 29.93
N LEU A 185 -31.26 -1.92 29.79
CA LEU A 185 -32.07 -2.54 28.72
C LEU A 185 -33.51 -2.01 28.72
N GLY A 186 -34.11 -1.84 29.90
CA GLY A 186 -35.46 -1.26 30.02
C GLY A 186 -35.52 0.22 29.63
N GLY A 187 -34.46 0.98 29.88
CA GLY A 187 -34.31 2.36 29.40
C GLY A 187 -34.13 2.42 27.88
N GLU A 188 -33.16 1.67 27.36
CA GLU A 188 -32.84 1.62 25.93
C GLU A 188 -34.02 1.14 25.09
N GLY A 189 -34.77 0.12 25.57
CA GLY A 189 -35.97 -0.35 24.88
C GLY A 189 -37.05 0.73 24.76
N ARG A 190 -37.18 1.62 25.75
CA ARG A 190 -38.07 2.79 25.67
C ARG A 190 -37.53 3.82 24.68
N SER A 191 -36.23 4.12 24.72
CA SER A 191 -35.57 5.04 23.78
C SER A 191 -35.64 4.54 22.33
N LEU A 192 -35.51 3.23 22.10
CA LEU A 192 -35.61 2.61 20.78
C LEU A 192 -37.04 2.71 20.24
N ARG A 193 -38.06 2.45 21.08
CA ARG A 193 -39.46 2.66 20.70
C ARG A 193 -39.75 4.13 20.39
N PHE A 194 -39.20 5.04 21.19
CA PHE A 194 -39.31 6.47 20.92
C PHE A 194 -38.67 6.83 19.57
N LEU A 195 -37.44 6.40 19.31
CA LEU A 195 -36.74 6.63 18.04
C LEU A 195 -37.53 6.06 16.84
N ALA A 196 -38.07 4.84 16.98
CA ALA A 196 -38.87 4.22 15.92
C ALA A 196 -40.17 5.00 15.64
N ASN A 197 -40.86 5.44 16.69
CA ASN A 197 -42.08 6.23 16.57
C ASN A 197 -41.79 7.63 16.00
N ASP A 198 -40.72 8.27 16.45
CA ASP A 198 -40.28 9.58 15.98
C ASP A 198 -39.86 9.53 14.51
N TRP A 199 -39.09 8.50 14.11
CA TRP A 199 -38.73 8.27 12.72
C TRP A 199 -39.96 8.03 11.84
N LEU A 200 -40.91 7.18 12.30
CA LEU A 200 -42.14 6.93 11.56
C LEU A 200 -42.98 8.22 11.42
N ALA A 201 -43.11 9.01 12.49
CA ALA A 201 -43.82 10.29 12.46
C ALA A 201 -43.16 11.29 11.49
N PHE A 202 -41.83 11.40 11.52
CA PHE A 202 -41.05 12.22 10.61
C PHE A 202 -41.27 11.82 9.15
N ALA A 203 -41.20 10.52 8.85
CA ALA A 203 -41.40 9.99 7.51
C ALA A 203 -42.84 10.21 7.02
N LEU A 204 -43.84 10.00 7.89
CA LEU A 204 -45.25 10.26 7.60
C LEU A 204 -45.52 11.74 7.34
N GLN A 205 -44.91 12.65 8.10
CA GLN A 205 -45.06 14.09 7.91
C GLN A 205 -44.43 14.56 6.60
N ARG A 206 -43.31 13.95 6.17
CA ARG A 206 -42.57 14.37 4.98
C ARG A 206 -43.16 13.85 3.67
N GLN A 207 -43.65 12.61 3.63
CA GLN A 207 -44.11 11.95 2.39
C GLN A 207 -45.62 11.63 2.37
N GLY A 208 -46.27 11.56 3.53
CA GLY A 208 -47.64 11.05 3.67
C GLY A 208 -47.73 9.52 3.69
N GLY A 209 -48.78 8.98 4.33
CA GLY A 209 -48.94 7.54 4.60
C GLY A 209 -48.87 6.62 3.37
N PRO A 210 -49.69 6.85 2.32
CA PRO A 210 -49.68 5.99 1.13
C PRO A 210 -48.34 5.97 0.40
N VAL A 211 -47.68 7.13 0.30
CA VAL A 211 -46.37 7.25 -0.36
C VAL A 211 -45.30 6.55 0.48
N LEU A 212 -45.31 6.68 1.80
CA LEU A 212 -44.39 5.96 2.68
C LEU A 212 -44.56 4.44 2.57
N ALA A 213 -45.80 3.94 2.46
CA ALA A 213 -46.07 2.53 2.22
C ALA A 213 -45.52 2.07 0.85
N ALA A 214 -45.64 2.89 -0.19
CA ALA A 214 -45.05 2.61 -1.51
C ALA A 214 -43.52 2.63 -1.49
N ILE A 215 -42.89 3.59 -0.79
CA ILE A 215 -41.43 3.67 -0.63
C ILE A 215 -40.90 2.45 0.14
N THR A 216 -41.53 2.08 1.25
CA THR A 216 -41.12 0.90 2.04
C THR A 216 -41.29 -0.40 1.25
N ALA A 217 -42.41 -0.57 0.53
CA ALA A 217 -42.60 -1.69 -0.40
C ALA A 217 -41.55 -1.70 -1.52
N GLY A 218 -41.21 -0.52 -2.07
CA GLY A 218 -40.16 -0.35 -3.07
C GLY A 218 -38.78 -0.77 -2.56
N ALA A 219 -38.41 -0.38 -1.34
CA ALA A 219 -37.16 -0.79 -0.70
C ALA A 219 -37.08 -2.30 -0.49
N LEU A 220 -38.18 -2.93 -0.02
CA LEU A 220 -38.28 -4.38 0.13
C LEU A 220 -38.23 -5.11 -1.22
N ALA A 221 -38.86 -4.56 -2.26
CA ALA A 221 -38.79 -5.10 -3.62
C ALA A 221 -37.37 -5.01 -4.19
N ILE A 222 -36.67 -3.88 -4.00
CA ILE A 222 -35.26 -3.73 -4.40
C ILE A 222 -34.37 -4.73 -3.68
N PHE A 223 -34.53 -4.87 -2.36
CA PHE A 223 -33.82 -5.88 -1.59
C PHE A 223 -34.07 -7.28 -2.16
N GLY A 224 -35.34 -7.65 -2.35
CA GLY A 224 -35.76 -8.96 -2.86
C GLY A 224 -35.22 -9.24 -4.27
N LEU A 225 -35.31 -8.27 -5.18
CA LEU A 225 -34.83 -8.39 -6.55
C LEU A 225 -33.30 -8.54 -6.62
N VAL A 226 -32.56 -7.70 -5.89
CA VAL A 226 -31.08 -7.76 -5.86
C VAL A 226 -30.62 -9.06 -5.20
N PHE A 227 -31.25 -9.46 -4.10
CA PHE A 227 -30.93 -10.70 -3.40
C PHE A 227 -31.24 -11.94 -4.25
N ALA A 228 -32.43 -12.00 -4.87
CA ALA A 228 -32.82 -13.07 -5.77
C ALA A 228 -31.94 -13.11 -7.03
N GLY A 229 -31.59 -11.95 -7.59
CA GLY A 229 -30.63 -11.83 -8.69
C GLY A 229 -29.26 -12.39 -8.35
N GLY A 230 -28.74 -12.06 -7.16
CA GLY A 230 -27.48 -12.62 -6.65
C GLY A 230 -27.54 -14.14 -6.48
N LEU A 231 -28.64 -14.68 -5.92
CA LEU A 231 -28.86 -16.13 -5.81
C LEU A 231 -28.98 -16.81 -7.18
N PHE A 232 -29.67 -16.18 -8.12
CA PHE A 232 -29.81 -16.66 -9.49
C PHE A 232 -28.46 -16.72 -10.20
N LEU A 233 -27.68 -15.65 -10.15
CA LEU A 233 -26.32 -15.61 -10.72
C LEU A 233 -25.43 -16.68 -10.06
N ARG A 234 -25.50 -16.83 -8.73
CA ARG A 234 -24.76 -17.88 -8.02
C ARG A 234 -25.11 -19.28 -8.52
N ARG A 235 -26.40 -19.58 -8.74
CA ARG A 235 -26.87 -20.88 -9.26
C ARG A 235 -26.47 -21.06 -10.72
N LYS A 236 -26.66 -20.04 -11.56
CA LYS A 236 -26.33 -20.07 -13.00
C LYS A 236 -24.85 -20.33 -13.26
N PHE A 237 -23.98 -19.74 -12.44
CA PHE A 237 -22.53 -19.91 -12.56
C PHE A 237 -21.97 -21.00 -11.65
N ALA A 238 -22.80 -21.78 -10.94
CA ALA A 238 -22.32 -22.87 -10.09
C ALA A 238 -21.74 -24.01 -10.94
N CYS A 239 -20.55 -24.52 -10.59
CA CYS A 239 -20.10 -25.78 -11.16
C CYS A 239 -20.82 -26.97 -10.50
N PRO A 240 -21.29 -27.95 -11.29
CA PRO A 240 -21.82 -29.20 -10.76
C PRO A 240 -20.72 -29.99 -10.04
N PRO A 241 -21.08 -30.88 -9.09
CA PRO A 241 -20.12 -31.80 -8.48
C PRO A 241 -19.51 -32.74 -9.53
N PRO A 242 -18.28 -33.24 -9.31
CA PRO A 242 -17.68 -34.24 -10.19
C PRO A 242 -18.51 -35.54 -10.18
N ALA A 243 -18.42 -36.32 -11.26
CA ALA A 243 -19.03 -37.65 -11.31
C ALA A 243 -18.41 -38.57 -10.25
N GLU A 244 -19.18 -39.53 -9.75
CA GLU A 244 -18.71 -40.49 -8.75
C GLU A 244 -17.38 -41.15 -9.16
N GLY A 245 -16.42 -41.19 -8.24
CA GLY A 245 -15.06 -41.71 -8.50
C GLY A 245 -14.10 -40.76 -9.21
N THR A 246 -14.54 -39.58 -9.65
CA THR A 246 -13.66 -38.56 -10.27
C THR A 246 -13.38 -37.38 -9.35
N SER A 247 -12.17 -36.83 -9.41
CA SER A 247 -11.81 -35.59 -8.70
C SER A 247 -11.50 -34.48 -9.70
N TYR A 248 -11.93 -33.25 -9.38
CA TYR A 248 -11.52 -32.09 -10.15
C TYR A 248 -10.06 -31.70 -9.83
N SER A 249 -9.41 -31.03 -10.78
CA SER A 249 -8.10 -30.44 -10.54
C SER A 249 -8.17 -29.40 -9.42
N ARG A 250 -7.10 -29.29 -8.63
CA ARG A 250 -7.01 -28.30 -7.54
C ARG A 250 -7.33 -26.88 -8.00
N LEU A 251 -6.94 -26.51 -9.23
CA LEU A 251 -7.24 -25.18 -9.79
C LEU A 251 -8.74 -24.96 -9.96
N ARG A 252 -9.46 -25.96 -10.48
CA ARG A 252 -10.90 -25.84 -10.64
C ARG A 252 -11.57 -25.73 -9.27
N SER A 253 -11.21 -26.56 -8.30
CA SER A 253 -11.75 -26.48 -6.94
C SER A 253 -11.49 -25.13 -6.27
N ALA A 254 -10.26 -24.61 -6.35
CA ALA A 254 -9.90 -23.30 -5.79
C ALA A 254 -10.63 -22.13 -6.46
N ARG A 255 -10.77 -22.15 -7.78
CA ARG A 255 -11.54 -21.14 -8.52
C ARG A 255 -13.02 -21.17 -8.13
N GLU A 256 -13.59 -22.36 -7.97
CA GLU A 256 -14.98 -22.51 -7.53
C GLU A 256 -15.18 -22.03 -6.09
N ALA A 257 -14.23 -22.30 -5.19
CA ALA A 257 -14.23 -21.81 -3.82
C ALA A 257 -14.24 -20.26 -3.78
N VAL A 258 -13.33 -19.61 -4.52
CA VAL A 258 -13.25 -18.14 -4.62
C VAL A 258 -14.55 -17.56 -5.18
N LYS A 259 -15.03 -18.10 -6.31
CA LYS A 259 -16.27 -17.62 -6.96
C LYS A 259 -17.47 -17.70 -6.02
N MET A 260 -17.63 -18.83 -5.32
CA MET A 260 -18.72 -19.03 -4.36
C MET A 260 -18.58 -18.13 -3.13
N GLY A 261 -17.35 -17.91 -2.67
CA GLY A 261 -17.03 -16.92 -1.65
C GLY A 261 -17.48 -15.52 -2.06
N VAL A 262 -17.09 -15.04 -3.24
CA VAL A 262 -17.45 -13.71 -3.75
C VAL A 262 -18.96 -13.54 -3.85
N PHE A 263 -19.69 -14.50 -4.43
CA PHE A 263 -21.15 -14.42 -4.50
C PHE A 263 -21.78 -14.34 -3.10
N ASN A 264 -21.34 -15.16 -2.15
CA ASN A 264 -21.88 -15.17 -0.79
C ASN A 264 -21.50 -13.90 0.02
N ALA A 265 -20.34 -13.30 -0.26
CA ALA A 265 -19.84 -12.10 0.39
C ALA A 265 -20.53 -10.82 -0.12
N LEU A 266 -21.04 -10.83 -1.36
CA LEU A 266 -21.63 -9.64 -1.98
C LEU A 266 -23.15 -9.64 -1.99
N THR A 267 -23.79 -10.81 -2.11
CA THR A 267 -25.25 -10.88 -2.35
C THR A 267 -26.07 -10.14 -1.28
N THR A 268 -25.81 -10.38 0.02
CA THR A 268 -26.57 -9.72 1.09
C THR A 268 -26.18 -8.25 1.28
N PRO A 269 -24.89 -7.88 1.38
CA PRO A 269 -24.52 -6.47 1.54
C PRO A 269 -24.99 -5.59 0.40
N VAL A 270 -24.87 -6.03 -0.86
CA VAL A 270 -25.33 -5.25 -2.01
C VAL A 270 -26.85 -5.08 -2.00
N ALA A 271 -27.61 -6.10 -1.62
CA ALA A 271 -29.07 -6.00 -1.49
C ALA A 271 -29.48 -5.00 -0.39
N VAL A 272 -28.81 -5.04 0.77
CA VAL A 272 -29.09 -4.12 1.88
C VAL A 272 -28.68 -2.69 1.52
N ILE A 273 -27.50 -2.48 0.93
CA ILE A 273 -27.02 -1.17 0.46
C ILE A 273 -27.97 -0.60 -0.59
N ALA A 274 -28.42 -1.40 -1.57
CA ALA A 274 -29.35 -0.94 -2.60
C ALA A 274 -30.70 -0.50 -2.01
N ALA A 275 -31.24 -1.25 -1.05
CA ALA A 275 -32.47 -0.89 -0.36
C ALA A 275 -32.32 0.41 0.44
N PHE A 276 -31.20 0.60 1.15
CA PHE A 276 -30.95 1.84 1.89
C PHE A 276 -30.64 3.03 1.00
N ALA A 277 -29.89 2.84 -0.10
CA ALA A 277 -29.63 3.89 -1.07
C ALA A 277 -30.95 4.39 -1.71
N PHE A 278 -31.89 3.49 -1.94
CA PHE A 278 -33.23 3.85 -2.37
C PHE A 278 -33.97 4.68 -1.31
N LEU A 279 -33.98 4.25 -0.05
CA LEU A 279 -34.62 5.01 1.05
C LEU A 279 -33.98 6.40 1.25
N ALA A 280 -32.65 6.49 1.10
CA ALA A 280 -31.91 7.74 1.23
C ALA A 280 -32.33 8.78 0.19
N GLY A 281 -32.73 8.36 -1.02
CA GLY A 281 -33.21 9.26 -2.08
C GLY A 281 -34.51 10.02 -1.76
N PHE A 282 -35.22 9.65 -0.68
CA PHE A 282 -36.48 10.29 -0.27
C PHE A 282 -36.32 11.20 0.96
N ASP A 283 -35.10 11.37 1.48
CA ASP A 283 -34.79 12.15 2.69
C ASP A 283 -35.65 11.81 3.92
N ILE A 284 -36.08 10.55 4.03
CA ILE A 284 -36.94 10.08 5.13
C ILE A 284 -36.15 9.56 6.33
N THR A 285 -34.81 9.67 6.34
CA THR A 285 -33.93 9.12 7.38
C THR A 285 -33.30 10.24 8.19
N PRO A 286 -33.75 10.49 9.44
CA PRO A 286 -33.09 11.44 10.34
C PRO A 286 -31.65 11.03 10.67
N PRO A 287 -30.75 11.97 11.04
CA PRO A 287 -29.36 11.66 11.38
C PRO A 287 -29.21 10.55 12.45
N ARG A 288 -30.03 10.59 13.52
CA ARG A 288 -30.01 9.56 14.57
C ARG A 288 -30.42 8.17 14.07
N ALA A 289 -31.31 8.08 13.09
CA ALA A 289 -31.68 6.81 12.47
C ALA A 289 -30.58 6.31 11.52
N ALA A 290 -29.84 7.23 10.88
CA ALA A 290 -28.70 6.89 10.02
C ALA A 290 -27.59 6.16 10.79
N ASP A 291 -27.31 6.53 12.04
CA ASP A 291 -26.31 5.85 12.89
C ASP A 291 -26.68 4.37 13.14
N VAL A 292 -27.97 4.09 13.40
CA VAL A 292 -28.48 2.73 13.60
C VAL A 292 -28.40 1.93 12.30
N ILE A 293 -28.74 2.55 11.17
CA ILE A 293 -28.65 1.93 9.83
C ILE A 293 -27.19 1.61 9.48
N HIS A 294 -26.26 2.52 9.76
CA HIS A 294 -24.84 2.29 9.53
C HIS A 294 -24.33 1.11 10.36
N GLY A 295 -24.75 1.02 11.63
CA GLY A 295 -24.50 -0.14 12.48
C GLY A 295 -25.00 -1.46 11.89
N LEU A 296 -26.22 -1.45 11.34
CA LEU A 296 -26.80 -2.62 10.68
C LEU A 296 -26.00 -3.03 9.44
N LEU A 297 -25.57 -2.06 8.61
CA LEU A 297 -24.74 -2.31 7.44
C LEU A 297 -23.40 -2.96 7.82
N VAL A 298 -22.75 -2.45 8.86
CA VAL A 298 -21.50 -3.03 9.40
C VAL A 298 -21.74 -4.46 9.87
N ALA A 299 -22.83 -4.71 10.61
CA ALA A 299 -23.17 -6.05 11.09
C ALA A 299 -23.43 -7.03 9.95
N VAL A 300 -24.18 -6.62 8.92
CA VAL A 300 -24.43 -7.42 7.69
C VAL A 300 -23.12 -7.71 6.95
N PHE A 301 -22.19 -6.75 6.90
CA PHE A 301 -20.90 -6.91 6.24
C PHE A 301 -20.01 -7.92 6.98
N ILE A 302 -19.87 -7.79 8.30
CA ILE A 302 -19.16 -8.75 9.17
C ILE A 302 -19.73 -10.16 8.94
N GLN A 303 -21.05 -10.28 8.97
CA GLN A 303 -21.76 -11.55 8.80
C GLN A 303 -21.50 -12.16 7.42
N SER A 304 -21.68 -11.37 6.36
CA SER A 304 -21.59 -11.86 4.98
C SER A 304 -20.16 -12.28 4.64
N ILE A 305 -19.15 -11.49 4.99
CA ILE A 305 -17.75 -11.84 4.72
C ILE A 305 -17.29 -13.02 5.56
N GLY A 306 -17.55 -13.01 6.87
CA GLY A 306 -17.15 -14.11 7.75
C GLY A 306 -17.72 -15.46 7.30
N LEU A 307 -19.03 -15.51 7.01
CA LEU A 307 -19.66 -16.74 6.51
C LEU A 307 -19.23 -17.11 5.09
N ALA A 308 -18.99 -16.13 4.21
CA ALA A 308 -18.56 -16.41 2.85
C ALA A 308 -17.17 -17.03 2.79
N VAL A 309 -16.22 -16.44 3.52
CA VAL A 309 -14.83 -16.92 3.58
C VAL A 309 -14.75 -18.29 4.25
N SER A 310 -15.45 -18.49 5.36
CA SER A 310 -15.47 -19.81 6.03
C SER A 310 -16.08 -20.91 5.16
N ARG A 311 -17.15 -20.62 4.40
CA ARG A 311 -17.69 -21.57 3.40
C ARG A 311 -16.73 -21.81 2.24
N ALA A 312 -15.99 -20.80 1.80
CA ALA A 312 -15.02 -20.93 0.72
C ALA A 312 -13.84 -21.84 1.13
N VAL A 313 -13.36 -21.72 2.37
CA VAL A 313 -12.27 -22.58 2.89
C VAL A 313 -12.76 -23.99 3.19
N LEU A 314 -13.80 -24.12 4.02
CA LEU A 314 -14.17 -25.40 4.63
C LEU A 314 -15.12 -26.24 3.76
N ALA A 315 -15.92 -25.60 2.91
CA ALA A 315 -16.90 -26.23 2.01
C ALA A 315 -17.66 -27.41 2.69
N PRO A 316 -18.47 -27.11 3.73
CA PRO A 316 -19.15 -28.16 4.50
C PRO A 316 -20.05 -29.02 3.60
N GLY A 317 -19.89 -30.34 3.66
CA GLY A 317 -20.62 -31.31 2.83
C GLY A 317 -20.20 -31.36 1.35
N GLN A 318 -19.12 -30.70 0.96
CA GLN A 318 -18.64 -30.63 -0.43
C GLN A 318 -17.13 -30.86 -0.49
N ALA A 319 -16.70 -32.08 -0.16
CA ALA A 319 -15.28 -32.48 -0.13
C ALA A 319 -14.49 -32.08 -1.39
N TRP A 320 -15.10 -32.16 -2.58
CA TRP A 320 -14.44 -31.82 -3.84
C TRP A 320 -14.00 -30.34 -3.98
N ARG A 321 -14.61 -29.41 -3.23
CA ARG A 321 -14.23 -27.99 -3.19
C ARG A 321 -13.32 -27.63 -2.03
N ARG A 322 -13.19 -28.53 -1.04
CA ARG A 322 -12.47 -28.25 0.18
C ARG A 322 -10.99 -28.01 -0.14
N LEU A 323 -10.46 -26.90 0.40
CA LEU A 323 -9.07 -26.52 0.20
C LEU A 323 -8.14 -27.21 1.22
N PRO A 324 -8.41 -27.16 2.54
CA PRO A 324 -7.57 -27.86 3.50
C PRO A 324 -7.88 -29.36 3.53
N PRO A 325 -6.88 -30.22 3.78
CA PRO A 325 -7.07 -31.66 3.92
C PRO A 325 -7.68 -31.99 5.29
N LEU A 326 -8.98 -31.73 5.45
CA LEU A 326 -9.73 -32.00 6.67
C LEU A 326 -10.86 -33.00 6.37
N SER A 327 -11.25 -33.79 7.39
CA SER A 327 -12.44 -34.63 7.32
C SER A 327 -13.73 -33.79 7.18
N ASP A 328 -14.78 -34.39 6.60
CA ASP A 328 -16.09 -33.71 6.43
C ASP A 328 -16.69 -33.28 7.78
N TYR A 329 -16.50 -34.12 8.80
CA TYR A 329 -16.89 -33.82 10.17
C TYR A 329 -16.17 -32.57 10.70
N SER A 330 -14.83 -32.57 10.69
CA SER A 330 -14.01 -31.43 11.16
C SER A 330 -14.33 -30.13 10.41
N ALA A 331 -14.55 -30.20 9.10
CA ALA A 331 -14.92 -29.04 8.29
C ALA A 331 -16.31 -28.48 8.67
N SER A 332 -17.30 -29.35 8.87
CA SER A 332 -18.65 -28.95 9.27
C SER A 332 -18.68 -28.35 10.68
N LEU A 333 -17.91 -28.95 11.59
CA LEU A 333 -17.76 -28.52 12.97
C LEU A 333 -17.08 -27.15 13.05
N GLY A 334 -15.96 -26.98 12.36
CA GLY A 334 -15.24 -25.72 12.26
C GLY A 334 -16.11 -24.61 11.69
N TYR A 335 -16.85 -24.90 10.61
CA TYR A 335 -17.79 -23.92 10.02
C TYR A 335 -18.91 -23.54 11.00
N ARG A 336 -19.48 -24.51 11.74
CA ARG A 336 -20.56 -24.25 12.70
C ARG A 336 -20.11 -23.32 13.82
N TYR A 337 -19.04 -23.65 14.53
CA TYR A 337 -18.56 -22.83 15.64
C TYR A 337 -18.05 -21.47 15.17
N PHE A 338 -17.36 -21.41 14.04
CA PHE A 338 -16.96 -20.13 13.46
C PHE A 338 -18.17 -19.27 13.07
N SER A 339 -19.24 -19.86 12.53
CA SER A 339 -20.46 -19.13 12.22
C SER A 339 -21.12 -18.55 13.47
N TRP A 340 -21.10 -19.26 14.60
CA TRP A 340 -21.59 -18.73 15.88
C TRP A 340 -20.75 -17.57 16.41
N MET A 341 -19.42 -17.62 16.24
CA MET A 341 -18.54 -16.49 16.59
C MET A 341 -18.83 -15.26 15.72
N VAL A 342 -18.99 -15.46 14.40
CA VAL A 342 -19.31 -14.36 13.46
C VAL A 342 -20.68 -13.75 13.77
N TRP A 343 -21.70 -14.57 14.05
CA TRP A 343 -23.02 -14.09 14.50
C TRP A 343 -22.93 -13.30 15.80
N THR A 344 -22.17 -13.79 16.78
CA THR A 344 -21.98 -13.10 18.07
C THR A 344 -21.32 -11.74 17.87
N LEU A 345 -20.27 -11.67 17.05
CA LEU A 345 -19.59 -10.42 16.72
C LEU A 345 -20.51 -9.45 15.96
N SER A 346 -21.27 -9.94 14.97
CA SER A 346 -22.22 -9.14 14.18
C SER A 346 -23.32 -8.53 15.06
N ILE A 347 -23.94 -9.35 15.92
CA ILE A 347 -24.98 -8.90 16.86
C ILE A 347 -24.40 -7.88 17.85
N ALA A 348 -23.24 -8.16 18.44
CA ALA A 348 -22.60 -7.24 19.38
C ALA A 348 -22.19 -5.91 18.71
N ALA A 349 -21.69 -5.94 17.47
CA ALA A 349 -21.38 -4.74 16.71
C ALA A 349 -22.65 -3.90 16.44
N PHE A 350 -23.76 -4.55 16.09
CA PHE A 350 -25.04 -3.87 15.90
C PHE A 350 -25.57 -3.26 17.21
N LEU A 351 -25.59 -4.04 18.30
CA LEU A 351 -26.01 -3.56 19.62
C LEU A 351 -25.14 -2.38 20.08
N ASN A 352 -23.82 -2.46 19.93
CA ASN A 352 -22.93 -1.35 20.25
C ASN A 352 -23.16 -0.10 19.38
N SER A 353 -23.72 -0.24 18.18
CA SER A 353 -24.16 0.90 17.37
C SER A 353 -25.44 1.53 17.93
N ILE A 354 -26.39 0.71 18.36
CA ILE A 354 -27.62 1.18 19.02
C ILE A 354 -27.28 1.88 20.34
N HIS A 355 -26.43 1.25 21.17
CA HIS A 355 -25.95 1.81 22.43
C HIS A 355 -25.35 3.20 22.26
N ARG A 356 -24.56 3.40 21.21
CA ARG A 356 -23.96 4.69 20.87
C ARG A 356 -25.00 5.70 20.40
N ALA A 357 -25.91 5.30 19.50
CA ALA A 357 -26.96 6.17 18.97
C ALA A 357 -27.97 6.62 20.05
N LEU A 358 -28.22 5.77 21.06
CA LEU A 358 -29.18 6.01 22.13
C LEU A 358 -28.56 6.48 23.45
N PHE A 359 -27.24 6.74 23.47
CA PHE A 359 -26.49 7.13 24.68
C PHE A 359 -26.75 6.18 25.87
N ALA A 360 -26.65 4.87 25.61
CA ALA A 360 -26.93 3.84 26.60
C ALA A 360 -26.01 3.96 27.84
N PRO A 361 -26.49 3.55 29.03
CA PRO A 361 -25.66 3.52 30.24
C PRO A 361 -24.41 2.67 30.07
N VAL A 362 -23.29 3.09 30.68
CA VAL A 362 -22.00 2.40 30.58
C VAL A 362 -22.09 0.93 31.02
N ALA A 363 -22.88 0.61 32.06
CA ALA A 363 -23.08 -0.77 32.51
C ALA A 363 -23.63 -1.68 31.39
N LEU A 364 -24.49 -1.16 30.51
CA LEU A 364 -25.11 -1.93 29.43
C LEU A 364 -24.13 -2.21 28.28
N THR A 365 -23.31 -1.21 27.92
CA THR A 365 -22.30 -1.36 26.86
C THR A 365 -21.18 -2.30 27.29
N VAL A 366 -20.76 -2.19 28.55
CA VAL A 366 -19.79 -3.09 29.18
C VAL A 366 -20.35 -4.52 29.27
N ALA A 367 -21.59 -4.71 29.73
CA ALA A 367 -22.21 -6.04 29.78
C ALA A 367 -22.36 -6.69 28.40
N THR A 368 -22.77 -5.92 27.38
CA THR A 368 -22.85 -6.41 25.98
C THR A 368 -21.49 -6.92 25.50
N SER A 369 -20.43 -6.15 25.78
CA SER A 369 -19.04 -6.50 25.42
C SER A 369 -18.53 -7.73 26.19
N ALA A 370 -18.88 -7.86 27.48
CA ALA A 370 -18.56 -9.01 28.30
C ALA A 370 -19.23 -10.29 27.79
N VAL A 371 -20.53 -10.23 27.46
CA VAL A 371 -21.29 -11.35 26.90
C VAL A 371 -20.70 -11.79 25.56
N MET A 372 -20.37 -10.84 24.68
CA MET A 372 -19.71 -11.14 23.40
C MET A 372 -18.39 -11.89 23.61
N ALA A 373 -17.51 -11.38 24.48
CA ALA A 373 -16.22 -11.99 24.76
C ALA A 373 -16.36 -13.40 25.36
N LEU A 374 -17.29 -13.57 26.32
CA LEU A 374 -17.57 -14.85 26.96
C LEU A 374 -18.09 -15.89 25.97
N LEU A 375 -19.05 -15.52 25.11
CA LEU A 375 -19.60 -16.42 24.09
C LEU A 375 -18.54 -16.84 23.07
N ILE A 376 -17.75 -15.89 22.56
CA ILE A 376 -16.65 -16.20 21.62
C ILE A 376 -15.64 -17.14 22.30
N GLY A 377 -15.20 -16.83 23.53
CA GLY A 377 -14.29 -17.68 24.30
C GLY A 377 -14.85 -19.10 24.52
N LEU A 378 -16.14 -19.20 24.86
CA LEU A 378 -16.83 -20.49 25.02
C LEU A 378 -16.85 -21.28 23.71
N PHE A 379 -17.18 -20.65 22.57
CA PHE A 379 -17.19 -21.33 21.28
C PHE A 379 -15.79 -21.79 20.85
N ILE A 380 -14.75 -21.00 21.11
CA ILE A 380 -13.36 -21.39 20.82
C ILE A 380 -12.98 -22.58 21.71
N SER A 381 -13.25 -22.51 23.02
CA SER A 381 -12.93 -23.61 23.94
C SER A 381 -13.64 -24.91 23.55
N ARG A 382 -14.93 -24.84 23.17
CA ARG A 382 -15.71 -26.00 22.71
C ARG A 382 -15.17 -26.56 21.41
N LEU A 383 -14.78 -25.72 20.45
CA LEU A 383 -14.15 -26.15 19.20
C LEU A 383 -12.83 -26.89 19.48
N LEU A 384 -11.98 -26.36 20.36
CA LEU A 384 -10.70 -26.98 20.71
C LEU A 384 -10.88 -28.34 21.39
N VAL A 385 -11.81 -28.45 22.34
CA VAL A 385 -12.07 -29.71 23.05
C VAL A 385 -12.60 -30.78 22.10
N VAL A 386 -13.53 -30.44 21.20
CA VAL A 386 -14.09 -31.42 20.27
C VAL A 386 -13.04 -31.87 19.24
N LEU A 387 -12.23 -30.96 18.71
CA LEU A 387 -11.13 -31.30 17.78
C LEU A 387 -10.00 -32.09 18.45
N ALA A 388 -9.79 -31.93 19.77
CA ALA A 388 -8.82 -32.72 20.51
C ALA A 388 -9.28 -34.18 20.64
N ARG A 389 -10.54 -34.40 21.05
CA ARG A 389 -11.12 -35.74 21.18
C ARG A 389 -11.11 -36.52 19.87
N GLU A 390 -11.48 -35.87 18.77
CA GLU A 390 -11.44 -36.49 17.43
C GLU A 390 -10.03 -36.94 17.05
N GLY A 391 -9.02 -36.10 17.33
CA GLY A 391 -7.62 -36.43 17.04
C GLY A 391 -7.10 -37.61 17.87
N ASP A 392 -7.56 -37.75 19.11
CA ASP A 392 -7.21 -38.88 19.96
C ASP A 392 -7.85 -40.19 19.44
N GLU A 393 -9.10 -40.12 18.94
CA GLU A 393 -9.79 -41.25 18.32
C GLU A 393 -9.15 -41.68 16.98
N GLU A 394 -8.80 -40.74 16.09
CA GLU A 394 -8.06 -41.04 14.83
C GLU A 394 -6.70 -41.68 15.12
N THR A 395 -5.98 -41.18 16.14
CA THR A 395 -4.68 -41.73 16.54
C THR A 395 -4.83 -43.14 17.12
N ALA A 396 -5.88 -43.39 17.90
CA ALA A 396 -6.21 -44.71 18.42
C ALA A 396 -6.63 -45.70 17.31
N ALA A 397 -7.25 -45.20 16.23
CA ALA A 397 -7.62 -45.98 15.06
C ALA A 397 -6.44 -46.27 14.11
N GLY A 398 -5.25 -45.72 14.36
CA GLY A 398 -4.06 -45.90 13.51
C GLY A 398 -4.11 -45.11 12.19
N GLU A 399 -5.02 -44.15 12.06
CA GLU A 399 -5.10 -43.27 10.90
C GLU A 399 -4.05 -42.14 11.01
N ALA A 400 -3.54 -41.69 9.86
CA ALA A 400 -2.53 -40.63 9.83
C ALA A 400 -3.09 -39.36 10.48
N GLN A 401 -2.39 -38.83 11.50
CA GLN A 401 -2.79 -37.64 12.26
C GLN A 401 -3.19 -36.49 11.33
N THR A 402 -4.49 -36.22 11.21
CA THR A 402 -4.99 -34.96 10.61
C THR A 402 -5.14 -33.84 11.65
N GLY A 403 -4.87 -34.17 12.93
CA GLY A 403 -4.97 -33.27 14.07
C GLY A 403 -4.00 -32.09 14.00
N GLY A 404 -4.55 -30.88 14.08
CA GLY A 404 -3.79 -29.62 14.02
C GLY A 404 -2.62 -29.54 15.02
N VAL A 405 -1.62 -28.73 14.69
CA VAL A 405 -0.32 -28.71 15.36
C VAL A 405 -0.46 -28.44 16.87
N PRO A 406 0.07 -29.30 17.77
CA PRO A 406 -0.16 -29.20 19.22
C PRO A 406 0.17 -27.84 19.84
N TRP A 407 1.21 -27.15 19.34
CA TRP A 407 1.59 -25.82 19.81
C TRP A 407 0.51 -24.76 19.54
N VAL A 408 -0.24 -24.88 18.44
CA VAL A 408 -1.34 -23.96 18.12
C VAL A 408 -2.46 -24.13 19.15
N ARG A 409 -2.80 -25.36 19.52
CA ARG A 409 -3.80 -25.65 20.56
C ARG A 409 -3.38 -25.06 21.91
N PHE A 410 -2.12 -25.22 22.29
CA PHE A 410 -1.57 -24.64 23.52
C PHE A 410 -1.66 -23.10 23.53
N LEU A 411 -1.26 -22.44 22.45
CA LEU A 411 -1.37 -20.97 22.33
C LEU A 411 -2.82 -20.50 22.41
N MET A 412 -3.77 -21.22 21.77
CA MET A 412 -5.18 -20.87 21.84
C MET A 412 -5.74 -20.99 23.26
N TRP A 413 -5.32 -21.99 24.04
CA TRP A 413 -5.67 -22.09 25.45
C TRP A 413 -5.05 -20.98 26.30
N LEU A 414 -3.82 -20.57 26.01
CA LEU A 414 -3.18 -19.43 26.68
C LEU A 414 -3.94 -18.12 26.39
N VAL A 415 -4.35 -17.90 25.14
CA VAL A 415 -5.19 -16.76 24.75
C VAL A 415 -6.54 -16.80 25.48
N LEU A 416 -7.17 -17.97 25.59
CA LEU A 416 -8.42 -18.14 26.34
C LEU A 416 -8.25 -17.85 27.83
N ALA A 417 -7.15 -18.31 28.43
CA ALA A 417 -6.84 -18.02 29.83
C ALA A 417 -6.64 -16.51 30.07
N GLY A 418 -5.93 -15.82 29.16
CA GLY A 418 -5.78 -14.37 29.20
C GLY A 418 -7.11 -13.64 29.06
N LEU A 419 -7.97 -14.08 28.14
CA LEU A 419 -9.30 -13.51 27.94
C LEU A 419 -10.20 -13.70 29.18
N ALA A 420 -10.20 -14.89 29.78
CA ALA A 420 -10.92 -15.16 31.01
C ALA A 420 -10.37 -14.32 32.19
N GLY A 421 -9.05 -14.23 32.32
CA GLY A 421 -8.39 -13.41 33.34
C GLY A 421 -8.77 -11.93 33.22
N ALA A 422 -8.80 -11.38 32.00
CA ALA A 422 -9.22 -10.01 31.74
C ALA A 422 -10.68 -9.75 32.13
N LEU A 423 -11.60 -10.67 31.80
CA LEU A 423 -13.01 -10.56 32.19
C LEU A 423 -13.20 -10.56 33.71
N VAL A 424 -12.48 -11.44 34.43
CA VAL A 424 -12.55 -11.55 35.88
C VAL A 424 -11.92 -10.33 36.56
N ALA A 425 -10.80 -9.83 36.04
CA ALA A 425 -10.09 -8.66 36.59
C ALA A 425 -10.84 -7.32 36.39
N GLY A 426 -11.86 -7.28 35.51
CA GLY A 426 -12.62 -6.09 35.16
C GLY A 426 -12.11 -5.34 33.92
N TYR A 427 -11.18 -5.91 33.17
CA TYR A 427 -10.71 -5.38 31.88
C TYR A 427 -11.58 -5.89 30.72
N ILE A 428 -12.88 -5.57 30.78
CA ILE A 428 -13.87 -6.04 29.79
C ILE A 428 -13.57 -5.48 28.40
N GLY A 429 -13.13 -4.22 28.31
CA GLY A 429 -12.71 -3.60 27.05
C GLY A 429 -11.61 -4.40 26.35
N LEU A 430 -10.56 -4.77 27.08
CA LEU A 430 -9.47 -5.64 26.59
C LEU A 430 -9.99 -7.00 26.12
N ALA A 431 -10.81 -7.67 26.94
CA ALA A 431 -11.33 -9.00 26.61
C ALA A 431 -12.21 -8.99 25.36
N ALA A 432 -13.12 -8.02 25.26
CA ALA A 432 -14.01 -7.83 24.11
C ALA A 432 -13.24 -7.48 22.85
N PHE A 433 -12.24 -6.59 22.95
CA PHE A 433 -11.36 -6.27 21.86
C PHE A 433 -10.60 -7.52 21.37
N ALA A 434 -9.93 -8.25 22.27
CA ALA A 434 -9.20 -9.46 21.93
C ALA A 434 -10.10 -10.51 21.26
N ALA A 435 -11.30 -10.76 21.82
CA ALA A 435 -12.28 -11.68 21.26
C ALA A 435 -12.67 -11.31 19.82
N ALA A 436 -13.01 -10.03 19.59
CA ALA A 436 -13.36 -9.54 18.26
C ALA A 436 -12.19 -9.67 17.27
N ARG A 437 -10.95 -9.35 17.71
CA ARG A 437 -9.76 -9.47 16.85
C ARG A 437 -9.43 -10.91 16.49
N ILE A 438 -9.70 -11.88 17.35
CA ILE A 438 -9.53 -13.31 17.00
C ILE A 438 -10.46 -13.68 15.84
N VAL A 439 -11.73 -13.27 15.86
CA VAL A 439 -12.69 -13.57 14.80
C VAL A 439 -12.30 -12.88 13.49
N VAL A 440 -11.92 -11.60 13.54
CA VAL A 440 -11.47 -10.84 12.37
C VAL A 440 -10.19 -11.43 11.81
N ALA A 441 -9.17 -11.68 12.63
CA ALA A 441 -7.90 -12.27 12.20
C ALA A 441 -8.11 -13.65 11.58
N THR A 442 -8.96 -14.50 12.17
CA THR A 442 -9.31 -15.81 11.61
C THR A 442 -10.00 -15.66 10.25
N THR A 443 -10.90 -14.69 10.09
CA THR A 443 -11.55 -14.38 8.80
C THR A 443 -10.53 -13.95 7.76
N VAL A 444 -9.61 -13.05 8.12
CA VAL A 444 -8.57 -12.56 7.21
C VAL A 444 -7.64 -13.70 6.82
N ILE A 445 -7.10 -14.45 7.79
CA ILE A 445 -6.22 -15.61 7.53
C ILE A 445 -6.91 -16.63 6.63
N ALA A 446 -8.19 -16.92 6.87
CA ALA A 446 -8.97 -17.81 6.01
C ALA A 446 -9.11 -17.26 4.58
N GLY A 447 -9.33 -15.96 4.41
CA GLY A 447 -9.38 -15.32 3.09
C GLY A 447 -8.05 -15.36 2.35
N LEU A 448 -6.95 -15.06 3.05
CA LEU A 448 -5.58 -15.20 2.52
C LEU A 448 -5.29 -16.65 2.14
N TYR A 449 -5.74 -17.63 2.92
CA TYR A 449 -5.58 -19.03 2.60
C TYR A 449 -6.29 -19.41 1.30
N VAL A 450 -7.53 -18.94 1.08
CA VAL A 450 -8.26 -19.16 -0.19
C VAL A 450 -7.48 -18.58 -1.37
N LEU A 451 -6.99 -17.35 -1.24
CA LEU A 451 -6.25 -16.67 -2.31
C LEU A 451 -4.89 -17.34 -2.57
N ASN A 452 -4.18 -17.76 -1.51
CA ASN A 452 -2.95 -18.53 -1.63
C ASN A 452 -3.18 -19.87 -2.34
N ALA A 453 -4.24 -20.59 -1.98
CA ALA A 453 -4.60 -21.85 -2.64
C ALA A 453 -4.93 -21.64 -4.13
N LEU A 454 -5.56 -20.52 -4.49
CA LEU A 454 -5.77 -20.17 -5.90
C LEU A 454 -4.46 -19.90 -6.63
N ILE A 455 -3.53 -19.15 -6.03
CA ILE A 455 -2.19 -18.88 -6.60
C ILE A 455 -1.45 -20.21 -6.82
N GLU A 456 -1.35 -21.05 -5.78
CA GLU A 456 -0.68 -22.35 -5.87
C GLU A 456 -1.30 -23.24 -6.93
N ALA A 457 -2.63 -23.30 -6.99
CA ALA A 457 -3.30 -24.13 -7.95
C ALA A 457 -3.15 -23.59 -9.39
N PHE A 458 -3.08 -22.27 -9.58
CA PHE A 458 -2.88 -21.65 -10.88
C PHE A 458 -1.46 -21.91 -11.39
N PHE A 459 -0.44 -21.54 -10.62
CA PHE A 459 0.95 -21.71 -11.03
C PHE A 459 1.36 -23.20 -11.07
N GLY A 460 0.84 -24.03 -10.17
CA GLY A 460 1.02 -25.49 -10.23
C GLY A 460 0.35 -26.15 -11.43
N SER A 461 -0.59 -25.47 -12.10
CA SER A 461 -1.21 -25.96 -13.35
C SER A 461 -0.41 -25.61 -14.62
N LEU A 462 0.69 -24.86 -14.51
CA LEU A 462 1.55 -24.48 -15.64
C LEU A 462 2.46 -25.63 -16.11
N THR A 463 1.95 -26.86 -16.11
CA THR A 463 2.70 -28.04 -16.57
C THR A 463 2.71 -28.14 -18.09
N PRO A 464 3.67 -28.89 -18.69
CA PRO A 464 3.83 -28.96 -20.15
C PRO A 464 2.62 -29.47 -20.94
N GLU A 465 1.75 -30.21 -20.25
CA GLU A 465 0.57 -30.86 -20.80
C GLU A 465 -0.65 -29.93 -20.83
N ALA A 466 -0.66 -28.86 -20.03
CA ALA A 466 -1.80 -27.96 -19.92
C ALA A 466 -1.96 -27.09 -21.19
N THR A 467 -3.18 -27.07 -21.76
CA THR A 467 -3.52 -26.26 -22.95
C THR A 467 -3.28 -24.76 -22.73
N HIS A 468 -3.55 -24.26 -21.53
CA HIS A 468 -3.37 -22.85 -21.19
C HIS A 468 -1.88 -22.47 -21.06
N ALA A 469 -1.05 -23.36 -20.53
CA ALA A 469 0.40 -23.16 -20.48
C ALA A 469 1.01 -23.08 -21.89
N ARG A 470 0.54 -23.91 -22.84
CA ARG A 470 0.94 -23.83 -24.26
C ARG A 470 0.47 -22.55 -24.95
N GLN A 471 -0.70 -22.04 -24.58
CA GLN A 471 -1.21 -20.78 -25.13
C GLN A 471 -0.36 -19.60 -24.64
N ILE A 472 -0.06 -19.55 -23.32
CA ILE A 472 0.81 -18.54 -22.71
C ILE A 472 2.23 -18.60 -23.29
N SER A 473 2.78 -19.80 -23.50
CA SER A 473 4.11 -19.98 -24.09
C SER A 473 4.17 -19.47 -25.53
N ARG A 474 3.11 -19.71 -26.33
CA ARG A 474 3.00 -19.22 -27.70
C ARG A 474 2.87 -17.71 -27.78
N THR A 475 2.09 -17.09 -26.88
CA THR A 475 1.91 -15.63 -26.86
C THR A 475 3.16 -14.89 -26.38
N LEU A 476 3.92 -15.46 -25.44
CA LEU A 476 5.11 -14.82 -24.86
C LEU A 476 6.42 -15.21 -25.55
N GLY A 477 6.43 -16.23 -26.43
CA GLY A 477 7.63 -16.70 -27.12
C GLY A 477 8.68 -17.33 -26.19
N LEU A 478 8.29 -17.73 -24.97
CA LEU A 478 9.19 -18.24 -23.95
C LEU A 478 9.33 -19.75 -24.01
N ARG A 479 10.56 -20.24 -23.78
CA ARG A 479 10.86 -21.67 -23.62
C ARG A 479 10.23 -22.17 -22.31
N GLN A 480 9.71 -23.40 -22.31
CA GLN A 480 8.86 -23.95 -21.25
C GLN A 480 9.55 -24.00 -19.87
N GLU A 481 10.85 -24.32 -19.83
CA GLU A 481 11.68 -24.27 -18.62
C GLU A 481 11.72 -22.87 -17.97
N ARG A 482 11.70 -21.81 -18.79
CA ARG A 482 11.71 -20.42 -18.29
C ARG A 482 10.34 -19.99 -17.77
N LEU A 483 9.26 -20.56 -18.27
CA LEU A 483 7.90 -20.26 -17.81
C LEU A 483 7.65 -20.81 -16.41
N ASP A 484 8.18 -21.99 -16.09
CA ASP A 484 8.05 -22.59 -14.76
C ASP A 484 8.82 -21.78 -13.70
N LEU A 485 10.06 -21.38 -14.02
CA LEU A 485 10.86 -20.49 -13.17
C LEU A 485 10.19 -19.13 -12.96
N LEU A 486 9.72 -18.49 -14.04
CA LEU A 486 8.98 -17.22 -13.94
C LEU A 486 7.68 -17.39 -13.16
N GLY A 487 6.94 -18.48 -13.38
CA GLY A 487 5.71 -18.79 -12.66
C GLY A 487 5.95 -18.93 -11.15
N THR A 488 7.01 -19.63 -10.77
CA THR A 488 7.40 -19.80 -9.35
C THR A 488 7.79 -18.47 -8.71
N LEU A 489 8.57 -17.63 -9.40
CA LEU A 489 8.96 -16.31 -8.91
C LEU A 489 7.76 -15.36 -8.77
N ILE A 490 6.87 -15.33 -9.76
CA ILE A 490 5.64 -14.52 -9.71
C ILE A 490 4.72 -15.03 -8.60
N ALA A 491 4.58 -16.35 -8.43
CA ALA A 491 3.81 -16.93 -7.33
C ALA A 491 4.39 -16.51 -5.97
N ALA A 492 5.71 -16.58 -5.80
CA ALA A 492 6.38 -16.14 -4.56
C ALA A 492 6.14 -14.65 -4.28
N LEU A 493 6.25 -13.79 -5.29
CA LEU A 493 5.96 -12.37 -5.18
C LEU A 493 4.50 -12.12 -4.79
N LEU A 494 3.55 -12.77 -5.45
CA LEU A 494 2.12 -12.65 -5.15
C LEU A 494 1.80 -13.13 -3.73
N LYS A 495 2.44 -14.20 -3.25
CA LYS A 495 2.29 -14.67 -1.87
C LYS A 495 2.85 -13.68 -0.85
N LEU A 496 3.99 -13.05 -1.13
CA LEU A 496 4.57 -12.00 -0.29
C LEU A 496 3.65 -10.77 -0.24
N MET A 497 3.11 -10.34 -1.38
CA MET A 497 2.13 -9.25 -1.44
C MET A 497 0.87 -9.61 -0.65
N LEU A 498 0.38 -10.84 -0.79
CA LEU A 498 -0.78 -11.34 -0.06
C LEU A 498 -0.54 -11.34 1.46
N LEU A 499 0.64 -11.77 1.91
CA LEU A 499 1.04 -11.71 3.32
C LEU A 499 1.11 -10.26 3.83
N ALA A 500 1.70 -9.34 3.05
CA ALA A 500 1.80 -7.93 3.41
C ALA A 500 0.40 -7.28 3.53
N ILE A 501 -0.50 -7.55 2.59
CA ILE A 501 -1.90 -7.10 2.64
C ILE A 501 -2.61 -7.70 3.87
N GLY A 502 -2.39 -8.99 4.14
CA GLY A 502 -2.93 -9.67 5.30
C GLY A 502 -2.51 -9.03 6.62
N LEU A 503 -1.20 -8.80 6.78
CA LEU A 503 -0.63 -8.13 7.94
C LEU A 503 -1.16 -6.70 8.09
N LEU A 504 -1.31 -5.98 6.98
CA LEU A 504 -1.89 -4.63 6.97
C LEU A 504 -3.34 -4.62 7.45
N VAL A 505 -4.17 -5.54 6.96
CA VAL A 505 -5.58 -5.61 7.37
C VAL A 505 -5.69 -5.99 8.85
N ILE A 506 -4.86 -6.93 9.32
CA ILE A 506 -4.83 -7.32 10.73
C ILE A 506 -4.32 -6.14 11.58
N ALA A 507 -3.21 -5.50 11.22
CA ALA A 507 -2.66 -4.35 11.94
C ALA A 507 -3.64 -3.17 11.97
N GLY A 508 -4.21 -2.81 10.81
CA GLY A 508 -5.28 -1.81 10.65
C GLY A 508 -6.49 -2.08 11.53
N SER A 509 -6.77 -3.34 11.83
CA SER A 509 -7.84 -3.68 12.75
C SER A 509 -7.53 -3.25 14.20
N TRP A 510 -6.27 -3.13 14.64
CA TRP A 510 -5.91 -2.82 16.04
C TRP A 510 -6.04 -1.35 16.46
N GLY A 511 -6.83 -0.54 15.74
CA GLY A 511 -7.04 0.88 16.05
C GLY A 511 -6.04 1.84 15.39
N THR A 512 -5.17 1.31 14.53
CA THR A 512 -4.46 2.12 13.51
C THR A 512 -5.40 2.29 12.32
N SER A 513 -5.73 3.52 11.94
CA SER A 513 -6.51 3.73 10.72
C SER A 513 -5.75 3.14 9.53
N THR A 514 -6.44 2.65 8.50
CA THR A 514 -5.82 2.25 7.23
C THR A 514 -4.90 3.35 6.70
N ALA A 515 -5.20 4.62 7.00
CA ALA A 515 -4.36 5.76 6.67
C ALA A 515 -3.06 5.86 7.47
N ASP A 516 -2.94 5.31 8.69
CA ASP A 516 -1.65 5.23 9.42
C ASP A 516 -0.76 4.15 8.86
N VAL A 517 -1.36 3.04 8.45
CA VAL A 517 -0.63 1.97 7.80
C VAL A 517 -0.24 2.40 6.39
N MET A 518 -1.12 3.13 5.70
CA MET A 518 -0.80 3.78 4.42
C MET A 518 0.27 4.84 4.60
N ASP A 519 0.22 5.71 5.62
CA ASP A 519 1.27 6.70 5.90
C ASP A 519 2.60 6.02 6.29
N THR A 520 2.55 4.91 7.01
CA THR A 520 3.75 4.10 7.33
C THR A 520 4.33 3.44 6.07
N ILE A 521 3.47 2.95 5.19
CA ILE A 521 3.86 2.35 3.89
C ILE A 521 4.30 3.41 2.91
N GLU A 522 3.68 4.57 2.86
CA GLU A 522 4.09 5.74 2.11
C GLU A 522 5.46 6.19 2.63
N ARG A 523 5.67 6.36 3.93
CA ARG A 523 7.02 6.64 4.49
C ARG A 523 8.04 5.54 4.18
N ALA A 524 7.64 4.28 4.19
CA ALA A 524 8.51 3.15 3.84
C ALA A 524 8.76 3.02 2.32
N SER A 525 7.82 3.46 1.48
CA SER A 525 7.94 3.41 0.01
C SER A 525 8.58 4.67 -0.57
N PHE A 526 8.39 5.84 0.07
CA PHE A 526 8.99 7.14 -0.27
C PHE A 526 10.34 7.40 0.44
N GLY A 527 10.78 6.47 1.30
CA GLY A 527 12.19 6.24 1.61
C GLY A 527 12.66 6.70 2.99
N VAL A 528 13.59 5.91 3.56
CA VAL A 528 14.30 6.25 4.79
C VAL A 528 15.48 7.15 4.42
N ARG A 529 15.55 8.36 4.98
CA ARG A 529 16.72 9.25 4.86
C ARG A 529 17.84 8.72 5.76
N ILE A 530 18.93 8.23 5.17
CA ILE A 530 20.17 7.92 5.89
C ILE A 530 21.23 8.87 5.35
N GLY A 531 21.58 9.91 6.13
CA GLY A 531 22.48 10.97 5.66
C GLY A 531 21.87 11.83 4.55
N ALA A 532 22.58 11.98 3.42
CA ALA A 532 22.13 12.77 2.26
C ALA A 532 21.37 11.96 1.19
N THR A 533 21.20 10.64 1.36
CA THR A 533 20.55 9.75 0.39
C THR A 533 19.25 9.16 0.94
N THR A 534 18.21 9.13 0.11
CA THR A 534 16.91 8.52 0.40
C THR A 534 16.86 7.12 -0.20
N ILE A 535 16.85 6.08 0.65
CA ILE A 535 16.70 4.69 0.19
C ILE A 535 15.22 4.36 0.16
N THR A 536 14.66 4.19 -1.03
CA THR A 536 13.24 3.84 -1.27
C THR A 536 13.09 2.36 -1.62
N LEU A 537 11.92 1.77 -1.36
CA LEU A 537 11.60 0.40 -1.79
C LEU A 537 11.60 0.29 -3.33
N SER A 538 11.22 1.35 -4.04
CA SER A 538 11.31 1.41 -5.51
C SER A 538 12.75 1.33 -5.99
N ASN A 539 13.70 2.01 -5.34
CA ASN A 539 15.12 1.96 -5.72
C ASN A 539 15.69 0.56 -5.52
N VAL A 540 15.25 -0.18 -4.49
CA VAL A 540 15.64 -1.58 -4.30
C VAL A 540 15.12 -2.46 -5.45
N ILE A 541 13.85 -2.28 -5.85
CA ILE A 541 13.26 -3.01 -6.98
C ILE A 541 13.97 -2.66 -8.29
N TYR A 542 14.23 -1.37 -8.54
CA TYR A 542 14.97 -0.91 -9.72
C TYR A 542 16.41 -1.43 -9.72
N ALA A 543 17.10 -1.43 -8.57
CA ALA A 543 18.44 -1.99 -8.44
C ALA A 543 18.45 -3.49 -8.74
N VAL A 544 17.48 -4.26 -8.25
CA VAL A 544 17.34 -5.69 -8.57
C VAL A 544 17.03 -5.90 -10.05
N ALA A 545 16.16 -5.09 -10.65
CA ALA A 545 15.83 -5.16 -12.07
C ALA A 545 17.04 -4.80 -12.97
N LEU A 546 17.80 -3.77 -12.58
CA LEU A 546 19.05 -3.36 -13.23
C LEU A 546 20.13 -4.42 -13.09
N LEU A 547 20.25 -5.05 -11.92
CA LEU A 547 21.18 -6.16 -11.71
C LEU A 547 20.83 -7.37 -12.59
N MET A 548 19.55 -7.76 -12.61
CA MET A 548 19.09 -8.88 -13.44
C MET A 548 19.29 -8.60 -14.93
N SER A 549 18.92 -7.40 -15.40
CA SER A 549 19.11 -7.01 -16.80
C SER A 549 20.59 -6.88 -17.17
N GLY A 550 21.41 -6.29 -16.30
CA GLY A 550 22.86 -6.19 -16.46
C GLY A 550 23.54 -7.56 -16.53
N ILE A 551 23.21 -8.50 -15.63
CA ILE A 551 23.72 -9.88 -15.69
C ILE A 551 23.25 -10.59 -16.97
N PHE A 552 22.00 -10.37 -17.38
CA PHE A 552 21.47 -10.94 -18.62
C PHE A 552 22.24 -10.44 -19.84
N ILE A 553 22.51 -9.13 -19.93
CA ILE A 553 23.31 -8.52 -20.99
C ILE A 553 24.74 -9.06 -20.96
N ALA A 554 25.39 -9.06 -19.79
CA ALA A 554 26.74 -9.56 -19.60
C ALA A 554 26.88 -11.01 -20.06
N ARG A 555 25.94 -11.89 -19.68
CA ARG A 555 25.92 -13.30 -20.12
C ARG A 555 25.62 -13.44 -21.60
N THR A 556 24.80 -12.57 -22.17
CA THR A 556 24.51 -12.57 -23.62
C THR A 556 25.74 -12.18 -24.42
N ILE A 557 26.45 -11.14 -23.99
CA ILE A 557 27.73 -10.71 -24.57
C ILE A 557 28.78 -11.81 -24.42
N GLN A 558 28.94 -12.39 -23.22
CA GLN A 558 29.86 -13.50 -22.98
C GLN A 558 29.61 -14.68 -23.92
N ARG A 559 28.34 -15.08 -24.08
CA ARG A 559 27.95 -16.16 -25.00
C ARG A 559 28.24 -15.79 -26.45
N TRP A 560 27.93 -14.57 -26.87
CA TRP A 560 28.21 -14.11 -28.24
C TRP A 560 29.72 -14.09 -28.52
N VAL A 561 30.52 -13.62 -27.56
CA VAL A 561 31.99 -13.62 -27.63
C VAL A 561 32.51 -15.05 -27.78
N SER A 562 32.04 -15.97 -26.94
CA SER A 562 32.46 -17.38 -26.95
C SER A 562 32.01 -18.16 -28.20
N THR A 563 30.81 -17.90 -28.73
CA THR A 563 30.19 -18.76 -29.75
C THR A 563 30.26 -18.20 -31.17
N LYS A 564 30.34 -16.86 -31.33
CA LYS A 564 30.33 -16.21 -32.66
C LYS A 564 31.60 -15.45 -32.97
N PHE A 565 32.19 -14.75 -32.00
CA PHE A 565 33.34 -13.88 -32.23
C PHE A 565 34.68 -14.65 -32.16
N LEU A 566 35.00 -15.23 -31.02
CA LEU A 566 36.30 -15.90 -30.78
C LEU A 566 36.57 -17.09 -31.70
N PRO A 567 35.59 -17.94 -32.09
CA PRO A 567 35.86 -19.04 -33.01
C PRO A 567 36.33 -18.60 -34.41
N ARG A 568 36.07 -17.34 -34.79
CA ARG A 568 36.52 -16.76 -36.08
C ARG A 568 37.92 -16.18 -36.03
N THR A 569 38.56 -16.13 -34.86
CA THR A 569 39.87 -15.49 -34.65
C THR A 569 41.05 -16.46 -34.71
N GLY A 570 40.80 -17.77 -34.85
CA GLY A 570 41.85 -18.80 -34.94
C GLY A 570 42.60 -19.08 -33.62
N LEU A 571 42.12 -18.54 -32.49
CA LEU A 571 42.73 -18.74 -31.17
C LEU A 571 42.53 -20.17 -30.65
N GLU A 572 43.45 -20.64 -29.79
CA GLU A 572 43.33 -21.95 -29.13
C GLU A 572 42.09 -22.02 -28.21
N PRO A 573 41.40 -23.18 -28.09
CA PRO A 573 40.18 -23.32 -27.29
C PRO A 573 40.32 -22.91 -25.82
N SER A 574 41.49 -23.15 -25.21
CA SER A 574 41.82 -22.77 -23.82
C SER A 574 41.83 -21.25 -23.62
N LEU A 575 42.40 -20.51 -24.57
CA LEU A 575 42.46 -19.06 -24.57
C LEU A 575 41.09 -18.44 -24.84
N GLN A 576 40.30 -19.04 -25.74
CA GLN A 576 38.92 -18.60 -26.00
C GLN A 576 38.05 -18.69 -24.73
N SER A 577 38.15 -19.80 -24.00
CA SER A 577 37.43 -20.01 -22.74
C SER A 577 37.85 -19.00 -21.66
N SER A 578 39.16 -18.74 -21.55
CA SER A 578 39.72 -17.79 -20.59
C SER A 578 39.24 -16.36 -20.86
N ILE A 579 39.31 -15.91 -22.12
CA ILE A 579 38.84 -14.57 -22.53
C ILE A 579 37.33 -14.43 -22.28
N ALA A 580 36.52 -15.43 -22.67
CA ALA A 580 35.09 -15.40 -22.42
C ALA A 580 34.75 -15.32 -20.92
N THR A 581 35.50 -16.02 -20.08
CA THR A 581 35.31 -15.99 -18.62
C THR A 581 35.64 -14.62 -18.04
N ILE A 582 36.75 -14.00 -18.46
CA ILE A 582 37.14 -12.64 -18.06
C ILE A 582 36.07 -11.62 -18.45
N VAL A 583 35.58 -11.68 -19.69
CA VAL A 583 34.49 -10.81 -20.19
C VAL A 583 33.23 -10.97 -19.33
N GLY A 584 32.88 -12.21 -18.96
CA GLY A 584 31.74 -12.48 -18.07
C GLY A 584 31.89 -11.88 -16.68
N TYR A 585 33.08 -11.98 -16.07
CA TYR A 585 33.35 -11.39 -14.75
C TYR A 585 33.32 -9.86 -14.78
N ILE A 586 33.97 -9.23 -15.77
CA ILE A 586 33.93 -7.77 -15.94
C ILE A 586 32.48 -7.30 -16.10
N GLY A 587 31.70 -7.96 -16.98
CA GLY A 587 30.30 -7.61 -17.19
C GLY A 587 29.44 -7.76 -15.93
N THR A 588 29.72 -8.77 -15.11
CA THR A 588 29.00 -8.98 -13.84
C THR A 588 29.37 -7.93 -12.80
N ILE A 589 30.64 -7.55 -12.70
CA ILE A 589 31.12 -6.49 -11.80
C ILE A 589 30.50 -5.14 -12.19
N VAL A 590 30.45 -4.81 -13.48
CA VAL A 590 29.81 -3.59 -13.98
C VAL A 590 28.32 -3.57 -13.67
N ALA A 591 27.61 -4.69 -13.91
CA ALA A 591 26.19 -4.81 -13.57
C ALA A 591 25.93 -4.60 -12.07
N LEU A 592 26.81 -5.13 -11.22
CA LEU A 592 26.75 -4.94 -9.78
C LEU A 592 27.00 -3.48 -9.37
N MET A 593 28.00 -2.81 -9.94
CA MET A 593 28.28 -1.40 -9.69
C MET A 593 27.09 -0.51 -10.06
N VAL A 594 26.48 -0.72 -11.24
CA VAL A 594 25.31 0.05 -11.67
C VAL A 594 24.13 -0.15 -10.72
N ALA A 595 23.87 -1.39 -10.29
CA ALA A 595 22.81 -1.68 -9.32
C ALA A 595 23.07 -1.05 -7.93
N MET A 596 24.33 -1.04 -7.48
CA MET A 596 24.72 -0.43 -6.20
C MET A 596 24.56 1.10 -6.22
N GLY A 597 24.79 1.75 -7.36
CA GLY A 597 24.57 3.20 -7.52
C GLY A 597 23.12 3.61 -7.29
N GLU A 598 22.17 2.79 -7.76
CA GLU A 598 20.73 3.04 -7.59
C GLU A 598 20.28 2.95 -6.12
N ILE A 599 20.97 2.13 -5.32
CA ILE A 599 20.73 2.00 -3.87
C ILE A 599 21.30 3.20 -3.09
N GLY A 600 22.04 4.11 -3.76
CA GLY A 600 22.63 5.31 -3.16
C GLY A 600 23.97 5.05 -2.46
N LEU A 601 24.65 3.95 -2.79
CA LEU A 601 26.02 3.70 -2.34
C LEU A 601 26.99 4.61 -3.10
N ASN A 602 27.93 5.25 -2.39
CA ASN A 602 28.90 6.13 -3.01
C ASN A 602 29.89 5.32 -3.87
N LEU A 603 29.64 5.30 -5.18
CA LEU A 603 30.47 4.62 -6.18
C LEU A 603 31.89 5.16 -6.24
N GLU A 604 32.13 6.40 -5.80
CA GLU A 604 33.44 7.03 -5.79
C GLU A 604 34.46 6.26 -4.93
N ASN A 605 34.04 5.81 -3.74
CA ASN A 605 34.89 5.04 -2.83
C ASN A 605 35.24 3.66 -3.41
N ILE A 606 34.29 3.01 -4.09
CA ILE A 606 34.52 1.71 -4.73
C ILE A 606 35.41 1.88 -5.96
N ALA A 607 35.21 2.93 -6.75
CA ALA A 607 36.03 3.26 -7.91
C ALA A 607 37.49 3.51 -7.50
N LEU A 608 37.72 4.15 -6.35
CA LEU A 608 39.07 4.38 -5.81
C LEU A 608 39.77 3.05 -5.45
N VAL A 609 39.07 2.12 -4.79
CA VAL A 609 39.60 0.78 -4.47
C VAL A 609 39.85 -0.04 -5.74
N ALA A 610 38.92 -0.03 -6.68
CA ALA A 610 39.07 -0.72 -7.97
C ALA A 610 40.24 -0.15 -8.79
N GLY A 611 40.44 1.18 -8.74
CA GLY A 611 41.58 1.86 -9.35
C GLY A 611 42.90 1.39 -8.76
N ALA A 612 43.03 1.36 -7.43
CA ALA A 612 44.23 0.86 -6.76
C ALA A 612 44.52 -0.62 -7.08
N LEU A 613 43.49 -1.47 -7.12
CA LEU A 613 43.62 -2.87 -7.50
C LEU A 613 44.07 -3.04 -8.96
N SER A 614 43.51 -2.24 -9.88
CA SER A 614 43.89 -2.24 -11.31
C SER A 614 45.37 -1.88 -11.49
N VAL A 615 45.85 -0.87 -10.77
CA VAL A 615 47.27 -0.47 -10.76
C VAL A 615 48.14 -1.61 -10.22
N GLY A 616 47.74 -2.26 -9.12
CA GLY A 616 48.47 -3.40 -8.55
C GLY A 616 48.58 -4.60 -9.49
N ILE A 617 47.49 -4.93 -10.20
CA ILE A 617 47.48 -6.00 -11.21
C ILE A 617 48.37 -5.61 -12.40
N GLY A 618 48.34 -4.34 -12.83
CA GLY A 618 49.19 -3.82 -13.90
C GLY A 618 50.68 -3.97 -13.59
N PHE A 619 51.10 -3.63 -12.37
CA PHE A 619 52.47 -3.85 -11.90
C PHE A 619 52.83 -5.34 -11.85
N GLY A 620 51.92 -6.20 -11.39
CA GLY A 620 52.13 -7.66 -11.37
C GLY A 620 52.31 -8.28 -12.77
N LEU A 621 51.62 -7.74 -13.78
CA LEU A 621 51.70 -8.20 -15.17
C LEU A 621 52.84 -7.55 -15.98
N GLN A 622 53.54 -6.56 -15.41
CA GLN A 622 54.53 -5.76 -16.12
C GLN A 622 55.62 -6.60 -16.82
N SER A 623 56.15 -7.62 -16.15
CA SER A 623 57.20 -8.48 -16.73
C SER A 623 56.70 -9.32 -17.91
N ILE A 624 55.45 -9.79 -17.83
CA ILE A 624 54.82 -10.58 -18.91
C ILE A 624 54.57 -9.69 -20.13
N VAL A 625 54.05 -8.48 -19.92
CA VAL A 625 53.84 -7.52 -21.01
C VAL A 625 55.17 -7.08 -21.62
N SER A 626 56.17 -6.78 -20.80
CA SER A 626 57.51 -6.40 -21.28
C SER A 626 58.12 -7.50 -22.15
N ASN A 627 58.08 -8.76 -21.71
CA ASN A 627 58.61 -9.88 -22.48
C ASN A 627 57.83 -10.09 -23.79
N PHE A 628 56.51 -9.93 -23.76
CA PHE A 628 55.66 -10.00 -24.95
C PHE A 628 55.99 -8.90 -25.98
N VAL A 629 56.15 -7.66 -25.52
CA VAL A 629 56.52 -6.53 -26.36
C VAL A 629 57.93 -6.72 -26.92
N SER A 630 58.90 -7.16 -26.11
CA SER A 630 60.24 -7.51 -26.60
C SER A 630 60.20 -8.60 -27.68
N GLY A 631 59.39 -9.65 -27.48
CA GLY A 631 59.18 -10.70 -28.49
C GLY A 631 58.60 -10.17 -29.80
N LEU A 632 57.61 -9.26 -29.75
CA LEU A 632 57.06 -8.60 -30.94
C LEU A 632 58.09 -7.73 -31.65
N ILE A 633 58.87 -6.93 -30.90
CA ILE A 633 59.92 -6.08 -31.47
C ILE A 633 60.98 -6.95 -32.16
N LEU A 634 61.44 -8.03 -31.52
CA LEU A 634 62.41 -8.95 -32.13
C LEU A 634 61.89 -9.58 -33.42
N LEU A 635 60.59 -9.90 -33.50
CA LEU A 635 59.97 -10.44 -34.71
C LEU A 635 59.78 -9.39 -35.81
N ALA A 636 59.47 -8.15 -35.43
CA ALA A 636 59.22 -7.04 -36.35
C ALA A 636 60.53 -6.45 -36.91
N GLU A 637 61.47 -6.10 -36.03
CA GLU A 637 62.75 -5.48 -36.40
C GLU A 637 63.80 -6.50 -36.84
N ARG A 638 63.63 -7.78 -36.47
CA ARG A 638 64.53 -8.90 -36.83
C ARG A 638 66.03 -8.62 -36.62
N PRO A 639 66.47 -8.14 -35.44
CA PRO A 639 67.90 -7.93 -35.16
C PRO A 639 68.69 -9.25 -35.07
N ILE A 640 67.99 -10.37 -34.85
CA ILE A 640 68.52 -11.74 -34.87
C ILE A 640 67.59 -12.64 -35.70
N ARG A 641 68.15 -13.61 -36.40
CA ARG A 641 67.42 -14.55 -37.28
C ARG A 641 67.52 -15.98 -36.76
N VAL A 642 66.55 -16.80 -37.16
CA VAL A 642 66.60 -18.25 -36.92
C VAL A 642 67.81 -18.82 -37.66
N GLY A 643 68.71 -19.48 -36.92
CA GLY A 643 70.00 -19.98 -37.40
C GLY A 643 71.22 -19.18 -36.90
N ASP A 644 71.02 -17.96 -36.39
CA ASP A 644 72.14 -17.16 -35.87
C ASP A 644 72.68 -17.76 -34.57
N THR A 645 74.01 -17.76 -34.42
CA THR A 645 74.68 -18.10 -33.16
C THR A 645 74.78 -16.85 -32.30
N ILE A 646 74.23 -16.91 -31.10
CA ILE A 646 74.17 -15.78 -30.17
C ILE A 646 74.68 -16.21 -28.80
N ASN A 647 75.28 -15.25 -28.09
CA ASN A 647 75.63 -15.40 -26.68
C ASN A 647 74.69 -14.51 -25.86
N VAL A 648 73.89 -15.12 -24.98
CA VAL A 648 72.96 -14.41 -24.11
C VAL A 648 73.28 -14.77 -22.67
N LYS A 649 73.73 -13.77 -21.90
CA LYS A 649 74.10 -13.92 -20.47
C LYS A 649 75.16 -15.01 -20.20
N GLY A 650 76.09 -15.22 -21.13
CA GLY A 650 77.22 -16.14 -20.97
C GLY A 650 76.98 -17.55 -21.53
N GLU A 651 75.77 -17.84 -22.02
CA GLU A 651 75.44 -19.10 -22.69
C GLU A 651 75.45 -18.91 -24.22
N GLU A 652 76.23 -19.74 -24.92
CA GLU A 652 76.36 -19.71 -26.38
C GLU A 652 75.49 -20.79 -27.03
N GLY A 653 74.69 -20.40 -28.03
CA GLY A 653 73.83 -21.32 -28.76
C GLY A 653 73.26 -20.71 -30.04
N TYR A 654 72.57 -21.52 -30.85
CA TYR A 654 71.96 -21.05 -32.10
C TYR A 654 70.43 -20.96 -32.00
N VAL A 655 69.86 -19.94 -32.62
CA VAL A 655 68.41 -19.65 -32.55
C VAL A 655 67.63 -20.68 -33.36
N ARG A 656 66.85 -21.55 -32.72
CA ARG A 656 65.96 -22.51 -33.42
C ARG A 656 64.60 -21.94 -33.82
N ARG A 657 64.03 -21.08 -32.98
CA ARG A 657 62.71 -20.47 -33.19
C ARG A 657 62.60 -19.20 -32.34
N ILE A 658 61.92 -18.19 -32.87
CA ILE A 658 61.51 -16.99 -32.12
C ILE A 658 60.00 -17.05 -31.96
N SER A 659 59.51 -17.02 -30.73
CA SER A 659 58.09 -16.91 -30.38
C SER A 659 57.85 -15.57 -29.68
N VAL A 660 56.59 -15.13 -29.64
CA VAL A 660 56.21 -13.87 -28.98
C VAL A 660 56.40 -13.93 -27.46
N ARG A 661 56.43 -15.14 -26.88
CA ARG A 661 56.85 -15.43 -25.52
C ARG A 661 57.52 -16.80 -25.45
#